data_AF-A0A8C1SFE2-F1
#
_entry.id   AF-A0A8C1SFE2-F1
#
_cell.length_a   1.000
_cell.length_b   1.000
_cell.length_c   1.000
_cell.angle_alpha   90.00
_cell.angle_beta   90.00
_cell.angle_gamma   90.00
#
_symmetry.space_group_name_H-M   'P 1'
#
loop_
_entity.id
_entity.type
_entity.pdbx_description
1 polymer ?
#
loop_
_entity_poly.entity_id
_entity_poly.type
_entity_poly.pdbx_seq_one_letter_code
_entity_poly.pdbx_strand_id
1 'polypeptide(L)'
;MGVHNISDQPPLVQAIFNRNVDEVKLFLHKKDEVNALDQERRTPLHAAAWLGDVHIMELLISAGANVNAKDHVWLTPLHRAAASRNERAVGLLLRKGADVTARDKFWQTPLHIAAANRATRCVEALLPHVSSLNMADRTGRAPLHHAAQSGFQEMVKLLLNRGANLSASDKKDRQSIHWAAYLGHLEVVKLLVSQGSDKSCKDKRGYTPLHAAAASGHVDVVKYLLRNGAEIDEPNAFGNTALHVACYTGQEAVANELVNRGANVNQPNHRGYTPLHLAAVSTNGALCLELLVNNGADVNMQSKEGKSPLHMAAIHGRFTRSQILIQNGGEIDCVDRYGNTPLHVAAKYGHELLISTLMTNGADTARQGIHGMFPLHLAVLYGSSDCCRKLLSSGQLYSIVLSMSKEHVLSAGFDINTPDNFGRTCLHAAYAECLNLCLSTRTPLHYAAANGRYQCVVVLVGAGAEVNERDRSGCIPLHYSAASTAFCRTDRPHASTHQNQEDGEKESFLCVEHLLDNGADPSLCNTKGYSAVHYAAAHGNKQNLELLLEMCFNTLVDKESNGSVSPLHLAVESGHWECVTVLIESGAYVDACDPVGRSVLYVASQKGHARCVELLLCQSASCLLAEHRSKWGPLHVAAANGHSECLRMLLCSERGADLVNVTDAEGQTPLMLAVLGGHTDCVHLLLERGACPDMRDSRGRTALHRGAVMGREDCITALLSHSVSVLSRDFQGRTAVHLAASCGHADILSNLLSAADHSHPHDPITDRHGYTPAHWAAYHGHEDCLDVLLELKPCSIQEGNPFTPLHCALINGHSGSAELLLESSVCNSLVNIRDAKGRTPLHAAAVAEDVAGLQLVLRHGADINAVDHSGRSALMVAADNGQSGAVALLLHRAKADLSLLDVNKNTALHLACSKANEMCAMLILKEIHNPILINATNSMLQMPLHIAARNGLATVVQALLNRGATVLAVDEEGHTPALACASNKAVADCLALILSTMKPSSSTPSSSSPSSPSLNLLKHCGITAACPPLPNGGLRHGYGKDRHGATIGLDGYLTE
;
A
#
# COMPACT_ATOMS: atom_id res chain seq x y z
N MET A 1 -19.21 -32.74 -21.62
CA MET A 1 -20.39 -32.28 -20.89
C MET A 1 -21.41 -33.39 -20.91
N GLY A 2 -21.86 -33.78 -19.71
CA GLY A 2 -22.99 -34.70 -19.56
C GLY A 2 -24.24 -34.06 -20.12
N VAL A 3 -25.02 -34.87 -20.82
CA VAL A 3 -26.35 -34.53 -21.28
C VAL A 3 -27.20 -34.34 -20.03
N HIS A 4 -27.46 -33.09 -19.62
CA HIS A 4 -28.61 -32.83 -18.76
C HIS A 4 -29.84 -33.41 -19.46
N ASN A 5 -30.69 -34.12 -18.70
CA ASN A 5 -31.81 -34.91 -19.18
C ASN A 5 -32.48 -34.27 -20.43
N ILE A 6 -32.40 -34.96 -21.58
CA ILE A 6 -32.98 -34.48 -22.85
C ILE A 6 -34.47 -34.16 -22.67
N SER A 7 -35.14 -34.85 -21.74
CA SER A 7 -36.54 -34.65 -21.37
C SER A 7 -36.89 -33.23 -20.89
N ASP A 8 -35.92 -32.51 -20.33
CA ASP A 8 -36.16 -31.21 -19.68
C ASP A 8 -35.90 -30.04 -20.64
N GLN A 9 -35.47 -30.34 -21.87
CA GLN A 9 -35.19 -29.35 -22.92
C GLN A 9 -36.43 -29.05 -23.77
N PRO A 10 -36.49 -27.88 -24.42
CA PRO A 10 -37.61 -27.52 -25.30
C PRO A 10 -37.85 -28.59 -26.39
N PRO A 11 -39.10 -28.85 -26.80
CA PRO A 11 -39.44 -29.90 -27.77
C PRO A 11 -38.72 -29.72 -29.13
N LEU A 12 -38.50 -28.47 -29.55
CA LEU A 12 -37.70 -28.14 -30.73
C LEU A 12 -36.22 -28.59 -30.58
N VAL A 13 -35.63 -28.43 -29.40
CA VAL A 13 -34.25 -28.86 -29.11
C VAL A 13 -34.16 -30.40 -29.04
N GLN A 14 -35.17 -31.06 -28.48
CA GLN A 14 -35.26 -32.53 -28.49
C GLN A 14 -35.33 -33.09 -29.92
N ALA A 15 -36.15 -32.51 -30.79
CA ALA A 15 -36.24 -32.89 -32.20
C ALA A 15 -34.91 -32.71 -32.94
N ILE A 16 -34.12 -31.68 -32.60
CA ILE A 16 -32.78 -31.44 -33.15
C ILE A 16 -31.79 -32.52 -32.69
N PHE A 17 -31.78 -32.87 -31.40
CA PHE A 17 -30.92 -33.95 -30.88
C PHE A 17 -31.27 -35.32 -31.48
N ASN A 18 -32.56 -35.55 -31.78
CA ASN A 18 -33.04 -36.75 -32.47
C ASN A 18 -32.82 -36.72 -33.99
N ARG A 19 -32.31 -35.59 -34.55
CA ARG A 19 -32.10 -35.36 -35.98
C ARG A 19 -33.35 -35.55 -36.86
N ASN A 20 -34.53 -35.29 -36.30
CA ASN A 20 -35.80 -35.45 -37.02
C ASN A 20 -36.18 -34.15 -37.75
N VAL A 21 -35.84 -34.09 -39.04
CA VAL A 21 -36.03 -32.91 -39.90
C VAL A 21 -37.51 -32.55 -40.06
N ASP A 22 -38.40 -33.53 -40.13
CA ASP A 22 -39.83 -33.30 -40.40
C ASP A 22 -40.55 -32.74 -39.16
N GLU A 23 -40.16 -33.18 -37.97
CA GLU A 23 -40.63 -32.58 -36.71
C GLU A 23 -40.10 -31.15 -36.54
N VAL A 24 -38.83 -30.89 -36.87
CA VAL A 24 -38.26 -29.53 -36.84
C VAL A 24 -39.04 -28.60 -37.79
N LYS A 25 -39.38 -29.04 -39.01
CA LYS A 25 -40.22 -28.25 -39.93
C LYS A 25 -41.62 -28.00 -39.37
N LEU A 26 -42.23 -29.01 -38.75
CA LEU A 26 -43.56 -28.89 -38.14
C LEU A 26 -43.58 -27.85 -37.02
N PHE A 27 -42.56 -27.83 -36.17
CA PHE A 27 -42.42 -26.84 -35.08
C PHE A 27 -42.13 -25.43 -35.62
N LEU A 28 -41.30 -25.30 -36.66
CA LEU A 28 -41.06 -24.01 -37.31
C LEU A 28 -42.33 -23.44 -37.99
N HIS A 29 -43.19 -24.28 -38.57
CA HIS A 29 -44.48 -23.86 -39.14
C HIS A 29 -45.51 -23.41 -38.08
N LYS A 30 -45.41 -23.92 -36.84
CA LYS A 30 -46.28 -23.53 -35.72
C LYS A 30 -45.93 -22.18 -35.08
N LYS A 31 -44.92 -21.46 -35.63
CA LYS A 31 -44.34 -20.23 -35.06
C LYS A 31 -43.75 -20.42 -33.66
N ASP A 32 -43.17 -21.59 -33.38
CA ASP A 32 -42.36 -21.73 -32.17
C ASP A 32 -41.18 -20.76 -32.20
N GLU A 33 -40.78 -20.23 -31.04
CA GLU A 33 -39.70 -19.25 -30.94
C GLU A 33 -38.36 -19.88 -31.38
N VAL A 34 -37.92 -19.56 -32.61
CA VAL A 34 -36.69 -20.09 -33.24
C VAL A 34 -35.42 -19.73 -32.43
N ASN A 35 -35.50 -18.68 -31.62
CA ASN A 35 -34.43 -18.21 -30.73
C ASN A 35 -34.70 -18.51 -29.24
N ALA A 36 -35.56 -19.49 -28.94
CA ALA A 36 -35.82 -19.93 -27.57
C ALA A 36 -34.50 -20.25 -26.85
N LEU A 37 -34.40 -19.82 -25.59
CA LEU A 37 -33.21 -20.02 -24.77
C LEU A 37 -33.46 -21.15 -23.78
N ASP A 38 -32.56 -22.12 -23.72
CA ASP A 38 -32.58 -23.12 -22.65
C ASP A 38 -32.03 -22.56 -21.31
N GLN A 39 -31.95 -23.42 -20.28
CA GLN A 39 -31.43 -23.06 -18.96
C GLN A 39 -29.98 -22.50 -19.00
N GLU A 40 -29.20 -22.87 -20.02
CA GLU A 40 -27.83 -22.41 -20.26
C GLU A 40 -27.77 -21.23 -21.26
N ARG A 41 -28.92 -20.63 -21.59
CA ARG A 41 -29.10 -19.58 -22.61
C ARG A 41 -28.66 -19.99 -24.02
N ARG A 42 -28.67 -21.28 -24.36
CA ARG A 42 -28.32 -21.77 -25.70
C ARG A 42 -29.56 -21.71 -26.59
N THR A 43 -29.36 -21.31 -27.85
CA THR A 43 -30.41 -21.37 -28.89
C THR A 43 -30.45 -22.75 -29.55
N PRO A 44 -31.57 -23.14 -30.19
CA PRO A 44 -31.65 -24.36 -31.03
C PRO A 44 -30.51 -24.46 -32.05
N LEU A 45 -30.04 -23.31 -32.57
CA LEU A 45 -28.91 -23.24 -33.50
C LEU A 45 -27.57 -23.66 -32.85
N HIS A 46 -27.37 -23.44 -31.54
CA HIS A 46 -26.18 -23.95 -30.83
C HIS A 46 -26.17 -25.47 -30.76
N ALA A 47 -27.32 -26.09 -30.51
CA ALA A 47 -27.47 -27.55 -30.48
C ALA A 47 -27.23 -28.16 -31.87
N ALA A 48 -27.83 -27.57 -32.91
CA ALA A 48 -27.63 -27.99 -34.30
C ALA A 48 -26.16 -27.83 -34.75
N ALA A 49 -25.50 -26.73 -34.37
CA ALA A 49 -24.09 -26.48 -34.67
C ALA A 49 -23.12 -27.42 -33.93
N TRP A 50 -23.45 -27.82 -32.69
CA TRP A 50 -22.71 -28.83 -31.96
C TRP A 50 -22.80 -30.21 -32.63
N LEU A 51 -24.00 -30.60 -33.08
CA LEU A 51 -24.22 -31.86 -33.80
C LEU A 51 -23.61 -31.85 -35.22
N GLY A 52 -23.50 -30.67 -35.83
CA GLY A 52 -22.99 -30.47 -37.18
C GLY A 52 -24.01 -30.76 -38.28
N ASP A 53 -25.31 -30.75 -37.97
CA ASP A 53 -26.36 -31.02 -38.95
C ASP A 53 -26.67 -29.78 -39.78
N VAL A 54 -25.99 -29.68 -40.93
CA VAL A 54 -26.08 -28.54 -41.86
C VAL A 54 -27.51 -28.31 -42.35
N HIS A 55 -28.30 -29.37 -42.56
CA HIS A 55 -29.65 -29.24 -43.10
C HIS A 55 -30.60 -28.62 -42.08
N ILE A 56 -30.53 -29.08 -40.83
CA ILE A 56 -31.30 -28.48 -39.72
C ILE A 56 -30.83 -27.04 -39.46
N MET A 57 -29.52 -26.78 -39.50
CA MET A 57 -28.98 -25.42 -39.35
C MET A 57 -29.51 -24.47 -40.43
N GLU A 58 -29.58 -24.91 -41.69
CA GLU A 58 -30.09 -24.10 -42.80
C GLU A 58 -31.58 -23.78 -42.66
N LEU A 59 -32.38 -24.76 -42.20
CA LEU A 59 -33.80 -24.55 -41.90
C LEU A 59 -34.00 -23.54 -40.75
N LEU A 60 -33.23 -23.68 -39.66
CA LEU A 60 -33.28 -22.75 -38.52
C LEU A 60 -32.88 -21.32 -38.92
N ILE A 61 -31.79 -21.16 -39.68
CA ILE A 61 -31.33 -19.85 -40.15
C ILE A 61 -32.36 -19.21 -41.11
N SER A 62 -32.94 -20.00 -42.01
CA SER A 62 -33.98 -19.53 -42.94
C SER A 62 -35.26 -19.10 -42.21
N ALA A 63 -35.54 -19.71 -41.06
CA ALA A 63 -36.64 -19.34 -40.17
C ALA A 63 -36.32 -18.16 -39.23
N GLY A 64 -35.14 -17.53 -39.34
CA GLY A 64 -34.77 -16.34 -38.56
C GLY A 64 -33.93 -16.61 -37.30
N ALA A 65 -33.24 -17.76 -37.20
CA ALA A 65 -32.30 -18.01 -36.12
C ALA A 65 -31.11 -17.02 -36.14
N ASN A 66 -30.77 -16.46 -34.98
CA ASN A 66 -29.62 -15.58 -34.87
C ASN A 66 -28.29 -16.37 -34.92
N VAL A 67 -27.55 -16.19 -36.02
CA VAL A 67 -26.25 -16.83 -36.30
C VAL A 67 -25.17 -16.45 -35.27
N ASN A 68 -25.27 -15.27 -34.67
CA ASN A 68 -24.30 -14.73 -33.69
C ASN A 68 -24.84 -14.70 -32.25
N ALA A 69 -25.88 -15.49 -31.96
CA ALA A 69 -26.39 -15.65 -30.60
C ALA A 69 -25.27 -16.14 -29.66
N LYS A 70 -25.30 -15.68 -28.41
CA LYS A 70 -24.32 -16.02 -27.38
C LYS A 70 -25.00 -16.80 -26.26
N ASP A 71 -24.43 -17.94 -25.88
CA ASP A 71 -24.87 -18.70 -24.70
C ASP A 71 -24.39 -18.06 -23.37
N HIS A 72 -24.64 -18.70 -22.22
CA HIS A 72 -24.21 -18.18 -20.91
C HIS A 72 -22.68 -18.04 -20.75
N VAL A 73 -21.89 -18.75 -21.57
CA VAL A 73 -20.41 -18.63 -21.62
C VAL A 73 -19.97 -17.75 -22.80
N TRP A 74 -20.92 -17.08 -23.45
CA TRP A 74 -20.71 -16.25 -24.63
C TRP A 74 -20.19 -17.00 -25.86
N LEU A 75 -20.35 -18.33 -25.89
CA LEU A 75 -20.05 -19.11 -27.08
C LEU A 75 -21.12 -18.84 -28.13
N THR A 76 -20.69 -18.77 -29.39
CA THR A 76 -21.58 -18.67 -30.55
C THR A 76 -21.77 -20.04 -31.20
N PRO A 77 -22.79 -20.22 -32.07
CA PRO A 77 -22.91 -21.44 -32.88
C PRO A 77 -21.62 -21.76 -33.65
N LEU A 78 -20.87 -20.75 -34.10
CA LEU A 78 -19.58 -20.91 -34.77
C LEU A 78 -18.51 -21.53 -33.85
N HIS A 79 -18.46 -21.14 -32.57
CA HIS A 79 -17.58 -21.77 -31.58
C HIS A 79 -17.93 -23.26 -31.38
N ARG A 80 -19.22 -23.61 -31.33
CA ARG A 80 -19.68 -24.99 -31.17
C ARG A 80 -19.39 -25.85 -32.42
N ALA A 81 -19.56 -25.28 -33.62
CA ALA A 81 -19.19 -25.95 -34.89
C ALA A 81 -17.67 -26.16 -35.01
N ALA A 82 -16.86 -25.21 -34.52
CA ALA A 82 -15.42 -25.35 -34.44
C ALA A 82 -14.98 -26.44 -33.43
N ALA A 83 -15.63 -26.50 -32.26
CA ALA A 83 -15.39 -27.53 -31.26
C ALA A 83 -15.74 -28.95 -31.76
N SER A 84 -16.83 -29.07 -32.53
CA SER A 84 -17.29 -30.35 -33.10
C SER A 84 -16.53 -30.80 -34.36
N ARG A 85 -15.55 -30.01 -34.82
CA ARG A 85 -14.70 -30.29 -36.01
C ARG A 85 -15.49 -30.39 -37.33
N ASN A 86 -16.66 -29.76 -37.40
CA ASN A 86 -17.55 -29.85 -38.56
C ASN A 86 -17.35 -28.70 -39.55
N GLU A 87 -16.48 -28.92 -40.54
CA GLU A 87 -16.14 -27.94 -41.59
C GLU A 87 -17.37 -27.40 -42.34
N ARG A 88 -18.32 -28.28 -42.70
CA ARG A 88 -19.52 -27.87 -43.46
C ARG A 88 -20.43 -26.95 -42.65
N ALA A 89 -20.55 -27.19 -41.34
CA ALA A 89 -21.31 -26.35 -40.43
C ALA A 89 -20.64 -24.98 -40.26
N VAL A 90 -19.31 -24.95 -40.12
CA VAL A 90 -18.51 -23.71 -40.12
C VAL A 90 -18.70 -22.94 -41.42
N GLY A 91 -18.58 -23.60 -42.58
CA GLY A 91 -18.77 -22.98 -43.89
C GLY A 91 -20.17 -22.40 -44.10
N LEU A 92 -21.22 -23.09 -43.66
CA LEU A 92 -22.60 -22.57 -43.71
C LEU A 92 -22.75 -21.31 -42.85
N LEU A 93 -22.25 -21.34 -41.60
CA LEU A 93 -22.33 -20.20 -40.69
C LEU A 93 -21.56 -18.99 -41.23
N LEU A 94 -20.37 -19.18 -41.81
CA LEU A 94 -19.59 -18.12 -42.44
C LEU A 94 -20.32 -17.48 -43.64
N ARG A 95 -20.92 -18.29 -44.51
CA ARG A 95 -21.73 -17.79 -45.65
C ARG A 95 -22.93 -16.97 -45.20
N LYS A 96 -23.45 -17.23 -43.99
CA LYS A 96 -24.60 -16.53 -43.39
C LYS A 96 -24.18 -15.40 -42.44
N GLY A 97 -22.93 -14.94 -42.50
CA GLY A 97 -22.46 -13.74 -41.77
C GLY A 97 -22.08 -13.99 -40.31
N ALA A 98 -21.65 -15.21 -39.96
CA ALA A 98 -21.12 -15.48 -38.62
C ALA A 98 -19.85 -14.68 -38.32
N ASP A 99 -19.80 -14.06 -37.14
CA ASP A 99 -18.64 -13.30 -36.68
C ASP A 99 -17.51 -14.24 -36.22
N VAL A 100 -16.43 -14.24 -37.00
CA VAL A 100 -15.20 -15.01 -36.74
C VAL A 100 -14.34 -14.44 -35.62
N THR A 101 -14.58 -13.19 -35.23
CA THR A 101 -13.85 -12.48 -34.16
C THR A 101 -14.59 -12.50 -32.83
N ALA A 102 -15.79 -13.09 -32.80
CA ALA A 102 -16.57 -13.23 -31.59
C ALA A 102 -15.75 -13.89 -30.47
N ARG A 103 -15.84 -13.31 -29.27
CA ARG A 103 -15.13 -13.76 -28.07
C ARG A 103 -16.08 -14.38 -27.07
N ASP A 104 -15.68 -15.53 -26.53
CA ASP A 104 -16.33 -16.17 -25.40
C ASP A 104 -15.92 -15.53 -24.05
N LYS A 105 -16.37 -16.09 -22.91
CA LYS A 105 -16.03 -15.64 -21.55
C LYS A 105 -14.52 -15.68 -21.25
N PHE A 106 -13.76 -16.53 -21.94
CA PHE A 106 -12.30 -16.63 -21.83
C PHE A 106 -11.56 -15.82 -22.90
N TRP A 107 -12.28 -15.00 -23.67
CA TRP A 107 -11.79 -14.23 -24.81
C TRP A 107 -11.23 -15.11 -25.93
N GLN A 108 -11.60 -16.38 -25.96
CA GLN A 108 -11.28 -17.28 -27.04
C GLN A 108 -12.18 -16.97 -28.23
N THR A 109 -11.57 -17.03 -29.41
CA THR A 109 -12.27 -16.96 -30.69
C THR A 109 -12.55 -18.38 -31.21
N PRO A 110 -13.40 -18.55 -32.24
CA PRO A 110 -13.62 -19.87 -32.84
C PRO A 110 -12.32 -20.52 -33.33
N LEU A 111 -11.33 -19.72 -33.73
CA LEU A 111 -9.99 -20.18 -34.12
C LEU A 111 -9.22 -20.79 -32.95
N HIS A 112 -9.31 -20.23 -31.74
CA HIS A 112 -8.69 -20.82 -30.54
C HIS A 112 -9.27 -22.20 -30.24
N ILE A 113 -10.60 -22.31 -30.28
CA ILE A 113 -11.30 -23.58 -30.03
C ILE A 113 -10.99 -24.60 -31.13
N ALA A 114 -10.94 -24.19 -32.40
CA ALA A 114 -10.57 -25.06 -33.50
C ALA A 114 -9.13 -25.58 -33.35
N ALA A 115 -8.19 -24.71 -32.96
CA ALA A 115 -6.80 -25.05 -32.71
C ALA A 115 -6.66 -26.04 -31.54
N ALA A 116 -7.38 -25.82 -30.44
CA ALA A 116 -7.40 -26.68 -29.26
C ALA A 116 -8.04 -28.06 -29.52
N ASN A 117 -8.87 -28.20 -30.57
CA ASN A 117 -9.62 -29.41 -30.89
C ASN A 117 -9.15 -30.14 -32.17
N ARG A 118 -7.96 -29.89 -32.72
CA ARG A 118 -7.47 -30.56 -33.95
C ARG A 118 -8.39 -30.36 -35.18
N ALA A 119 -9.18 -29.28 -35.23
CA ALA A 119 -10.14 -29.03 -36.29
C ALA A 119 -9.48 -28.38 -37.52
N THR A 120 -8.51 -29.05 -38.15
CA THR A 120 -7.66 -28.47 -39.22
C THR A 120 -8.46 -27.93 -40.40
N ARG A 121 -9.45 -28.69 -40.87
CA ARG A 121 -10.34 -28.27 -41.97
C ARG A 121 -11.23 -27.08 -41.60
N CYS A 122 -11.70 -27.01 -40.35
CA CYS A 122 -12.42 -25.84 -39.87
C CYS A 122 -11.52 -24.60 -39.84
N VAL A 123 -10.25 -24.76 -39.45
CA VAL A 123 -9.27 -23.66 -39.52
C VAL A 123 -9.04 -23.25 -40.97
N GLU A 124 -8.87 -24.17 -41.91
CA GLU A 124 -8.75 -23.85 -43.34
C GLU A 124 -9.94 -23.04 -43.87
N ALA A 125 -11.16 -23.35 -43.43
CA ALA A 125 -12.36 -22.60 -43.77
C ALA A 125 -12.46 -21.23 -43.07
N LEU A 126 -11.93 -21.10 -41.85
CA LEU A 126 -11.93 -19.85 -41.07
C LEU A 126 -10.87 -18.85 -41.54
N LEU A 127 -9.67 -19.33 -41.91
CA LEU A 127 -8.50 -18.49 -42.21
C LEU A 127 -8.74 -17.38 -43.25
N PRO A 128 -9.49 -17.60 -44.36
CA PRO A 128 -9.79 -16.53 -45.33
C PRO A 128 -10.57 -15.35 -44.75
N HIS A 129 -11.32 -15.59 -43.67
CA HIS A 129 -12.19 -14.61 -43.04
C HIS A 129 -11.56 -13.98 -41.78
N VAL A 130 -10.45 -14.53 -41.27
CA VAL A 130 -9.79 -14.05 -40.03
C VAL A 130 -8.77 -12.96 -40.37
N SER A 131 -8.92 -11.78 -39.75
CA SER A 131 -8.02 -10.64 -39.94
C SER A 131 -6.67 -10.77 -39.22
N SER A 132 -6.62 -11.47 -38.08
CA SER A 132 -5.39 -11.71 -37.32
C SER A 132 -5.36 -13.08 -36.67
N LEU A 133 -4.29 -13.85 -36.93
CA LEU A 133 -4.05 -15.17 -36.35
C LEU A 133 -3.48 -15.13 -34.93
N ASN A 134 -3.09 -13.94 -34.47
CA ASN A 134 -2.37 -13.73 -33.21
C ASN A 134 -3.25 -13.10 -32.14
N MET A 135 -4.58 -13.11 -32.32
CA MET A 135 -5.49 -12.68 -31.26
C MET A 135 -5.24 -13.49 -30.00
N ALA A 136 -5.10 -12.80 -28.87
CA ALA A 136 -4.84 -13.44 -27.59
C ALA A 136 -6.14 -13.66 -26.80
N ASP A 137 -6.22 -14.81 -26.11
CA ASP A 137 -7.26 -15.07 -25.11
C ASP A 137 -7.03 -14.28 -23.81
N ARG A 138 -7.88 -14.49 -22.79
CA ARG A 138 -7.80 -13.80 -21.50
C ARG A 138 -6.48 -14.05 -20.77
N THR A 139 -5.79 -15.15 -21.06
CA THR A 139 -4.48 -15.52 -20.50
C THR A 139 -3.30 -15.04 -21.35
N GLY A 140 -3.56 -14.37 -22.48
CA GLY A 140 -2.54 -13.94 -23.42
C GLY A 140 -2.18 -15.01 -24.46
N ARG A 141 -2.82 -16.18 -24.45
CA ARG A 141 -2.48 -17.28 -25.36
C ARG A 141 -3.12 -17.07 -26.72
N ALA A 142 -2.29 -17.08 -27.77
CA ALA A 142 -2.73 -17.16 -29.16
C ALA A 142 -3.17 -18.59 -29.56
N PRO A 143 -3.88 -18.80 -30.69
CA PRO A 143 -4.29 -20.13 -31.16
C PRO A 143 -3.12 -21.13 -31.32
N LEU A 144 -1.93 -20.65 -31.68
CA LEU A 144 -0.71 -21.46 -31.76
C LEU A 144 -0.33 -22.08 -30.40
N HIS A 145 -0.54 -21.36 -29.29
CA HIS A 145 -0.30 -21.89 -27.94
C HIS A 145 -1.25 -23.04 -27.62
N HIS A 146 -2.54 -22.91 -27.98
CA HIS A 146 -3.53 -23.97 -27.78
C HIS A 146 -3.21 -25.21 -28.63
N ALA A 147 -2.79 -25.02 -29.88
CA ALA A 147 -2.35 -26.13 -30.74
C ALA A 147 -1.10 -26.83 -30.18
N ALA A 148 -0.13 -26.06 -29.67
CA ALA A 148 1.09 -26.58 -29.06
C ALA A 148 0.82 -27.29 -27.72
N GLN A 149 -0.09 -26.75 -26.91
CA GLN A 149 -0.54 -27.35 -25.65
C GLN A 149 -1.23 -28.70 -25.89
N SER A 150 -2.10 -28.78 -26.89
CA SER A 150 -2.79 -30.04 -27.23
C SER A 150 -1.93 -31.05 -28.01
N GLY A 151 -0.72 -30.67 -28.45
CA GLY A 151 0.19 -31.57 -29.16
C GLY A 151 -0.16 -31.83 -30.64
N PHE A 152 -0.98 -30.98 -31.25
CA PHE A 152 -1.46 -31.22 -32.63
C PHE A 152 -0.49 -30.70 -33.69
N GLN A 153 0.50 -31.51 -34.04
CA GLN A 153 1.55 -31.18 -35.03
C GLN A 153 1.02 -30.61 -36.35
N GLU A 154 0.05 -31.26 -36.98
CA GLU A 154 -0.52 -30.79 -38.26
C GLU A 154 -1.22 -29.43 -38.13
N MET A 155 -1.84 -29.16 -36.97
CA MET A 155 -2.45 -27.87 -36.70
C MET A 155 -1.40 -26.78 -36.49
N VAL A 156 -0.33 -27.07 -35.74
CA VAL A 156 0.80 -26.15 -35.55
C VAL A 156 1.43 -25.83 -36.91
N LYS A 157 1.68 -26.84 -37.74
CA LYS A 157 2.22 -26.68 -39.10
C LYS A 157 1.32 -25.81 -39.98
N LEU A 158 0.01 -26.04 -39.96
CA LEU A 158 -0.98 -25.25 -40.70
C LEU A 158 -0.94 -23.78 -40.28
N LEU A 159 -0.95 -23.50 -38.97
CA LEU A 159 -0.94 -22.14 -38.44
C LEU A 159 0.36 -21.40 -38.77
N LEU A 160 1.51 -22.08 -38.66
CA LEU A 160 2.82 -21.50 -38.98
C LEU A 160 2.97 -21.18 -40.47
N ASN A 161 2.56 -22.09 -41.36
CA ASN A 161 2.56 -21.86 -42.81
C ASN A 161 1.69 -20.67 -43.25
N ARG A 162 0.75 -20.25 -42.39
CA ARG A 162 -0.17 -19.14 -42.64
C ARG A 162 0.23 -17.86 -41.92
N GLY A 163 1.44 -17.81 -41.33
CA GLY A 163 2.00 -16.62 -40.72
C GLY A 163 1.63 -16.40 -39.25
N ALA A 164 1.26 -17.44 -38.50
CA ALA A 164 1.12 -17.33 -37.05
C ALA A 164 2.46 -16.96 -36.41
N ASN A 165 2.44 -16.03 -35.43
CA ASN A 165 3.64 -15.54 -34.80
C ASN A 165 4.23 -16.58 -33.84
N LEU A 166 5.42 -17.09 -34.18
CA LEU A 166 6.21 -18.02 -33.36
C LEU A 166 6.64 -17.42 -32.02
N SER A 167 6.95 -16.12 -31.99
CA SER A 167 7.45 -15.42 -30.81
C SER A 167 6.33 -14.86 -29.94
N ALA A 168 5.07 -15.12 -30.27
CA ALA A 168 3.95 -14.71 -29.43
C ALA A 168 4.09 -15.34 -28.04
N SER A 169 3.85 -14.56 -27.00
CA SER A 169 3.96 -14.98 -25.61
C SER A 169 2.65 -14.76 -24.86
N ASP A 170 2.39 -15.61 -23.87
CA ASP A 170 1.27 -15.43 -22.95
C ASP A 170 1.56 -14.35 -21.88
N LYS A 171 0.61 -14.10 -20.96
CA LYS A 171 0.82 -13.11 -19.87
C LYS A 171 1.96 -13.44 -18.90
N LYS A 172 2.49 -14.66 -18.94
CA LYS A 172 3.67 -15.10 -18.18
C LYS A 172 4.92 -15.15 -19.06
N ASP A 173 4.88 -14.52 -20.23
CA ASP A 173 5.91 -14.52 -21.26
C ASP A 173 6.26 -15.93 -21.80
N ARG A 174 5.37 -16.91 -21.62
CA ARG A 174 5.60 -18.27 -22.15
C ARG A 174 5.20 -18.32 -23.61
N GLN A 175 6.17 -18.66 -24.45
CA GLN A 175 5.95 -19.01 -25.86
C GLN A 175 5.36 -20.43 -26.03
N SER A 176 4.84 -20.73 -27.21
CA SER A 176 4.27 -22.04 -27.59
C SER A 176 5.21 -23.23 -27.33
N ILE A 177 6.52 -23.05 -27.50
CA ILE A 177 7.54 -24.08 -27.25
C ILE A 177 7.63 -24.46 -25.76
N HIS A 178 7.37 -23.55 -24.82
CA HIS A 178 7.36 -23.87 -23.38
C HIS A 178 6.25 -24.85 -23.04
N TRP A 179 5.05 -24.65 -23.59
CA TRP A 179 3.91 -25.54 -23.38
C TRP A 179 4.12 -26.91 -24.02
N ALA A 180 4.65 -26.95 -25.24
CA ALA A 180 5.00 -28.20 -25.91
C ALA A 180 6.08 -28.97 -25.14
N ALA A 181 7.08 -28.27 -24.59
CA ALA A 181 8.14 -28.88 -23.79
C ALA A 181 7.63 -29.37 -22.42
N TYR A 182 6.78 -28.59 -21.74
CA TYR A 182 6.19 -28.95 -20.46
C TYR A 182 5.25 -30.15 -20.55
N LEU A 183 4.55 -30.34 -21.68
CA LEU A 183 3.63 -31.46 -21.88
C LEU A 183 4.25 -32.64 -22.65
N GLY A 184 5.52 -32.51 -23.07
CA GLY A 184 6.27 -33.61 -23.67
C GLY A 184 5.98 -33.85 -25.16
N HIS A 185 5.39 -32.88 -25.85
CA HIS A 185 5.04 -33.00 -27.27
C HIS A 185 6.26 -32.85 -28.18
N LEU A 186 7.12 -33.87 -28.23
CA LEU A 186 8.40 -33.87 -28.93
C LEU A 186 8.28 -33.44 -30.41
N GLU A 187 7.29 -33.97 -31.13
CA GLU A 187 7.12 -33.65 -32.56
C GLU A 187 6.72 -32.19 -32.79
N VAL A 188 5.99 -31.59 -31.85
CA VAL A 188 5.68 -30.15 -31.89
C VAL A 188 6.94 -29.33 -31.56
N VAL A 189 7.73 -29.73 -30.57
CA VAL A 189 9.01 -29.06 -30.25
C VAL A 189 9.97 -29.12 -31.44
N LYS A 190 10.10 -30.29 -32.09
CA LYS A 190 10.89 -30.46 -33.32
C LYS A 190 10.45 -29.50 -34.41
N LEU A 191 9.13 -29.45 -34.66
CA LEU A 191 8.54 -28.57 -35.67
C LEU A 191 8.79 -27.09 -35.36
N LEU A 192 8.56 -26.63 -34.13
CA LEU A 192 8.79 -25.25 -33.72
C LEU A 192 10.27 -24.85 -33.85
N VAL A 193 11.20 -25.70 -33.40
CA VAL A 193 12.64 -25.45 -33.54
C VAL A 193 13.06 -25.41 -35.02
N SER A 194 12.53 -26.30 -35.86
CA SER A 194 12.82 -26.30 -37.31
C SER A 194 12.33 -25.05 -38.04
N GLN A 195 11.30 -24.38 -37.51
CA GLN A 195 10.75 -23.13 -38.03
C GLN A 195 11.43 -21.89 -37.44
N GLY A 196 12.54 -22.06 -36.70
CA GLY A 196 13.33 -20.97 -36.15
C GLY A 196 12.88 -20.47 -34.77
N SER A 197 12.10 -21.24 -34.02
CA SER A 197 11.79 -20.90 -32.62
C SER A 197 13.07 -20.81 -31.79
N ASP A 198 13.18 -19.73 -31.01
CA ASP A 198 14.26 -19.59 -30.04
C ASP A 198 14.10 -20.65 -28.94
N LYS A 199 15.13 -21.48 -28.78
CA LYS A 199 15.23 -22.54 -27.75
C LYS A 199 15.73 -22.02 -26.41
N SER A 200 16.26 -20.79 -26.38
CA SER A 200 16.75 -20.10 -25.19
C SER A 200 15.76 -19.06 -24.65
N CYS A 201 14.58 -18.97 -25.26
CA CYS A 201 13.54 -18.04 -24.84
C CYS A 201 13.21 -18.24 -23.36
N LYS A 202 13.03 -17.13 -22.63
CA LYS A 202 12.76 -17.13 -21.19
C LYS A 202 11.35 -16.63 -20.93
N ASP A 203 10.63 -17.33 -20.06
CA ASP A 203 9.39 -16.83 -19.49
C ASP A 203 9.64 -15.74 -18.45
N LYS A 204 8.57 -15.19 -17.85
CA LYS A 204 8.65 -14.12 -16.85
C LYS A 204 9.48 -14.48 -15.62
N ARG A 205 9.65 -15.77 -15.32
CA ARG A 205 10.46 -16.29 -14.20
C ARG A 205 11.82 -16.80 -14.67
N GLY A 206 12.20 -16.54 -15.92
CA GLY A 206 13.46 -16.98 -16.49
C GLY A 206 13.50 -18.46 -16.88
N TYR A 207 12.37 -19.18 -16.89
CA TYR A 207 12.35 -20.59 -17.29
C TYR A 207 12.50 -20.69 -18.80
N THR A 208 13.43 -21.54 -19.23
CA THR A 208 13.59 -21.92 -20.64
C THR A 208 12.76 -23.17 -20.97
N PRO A 209 12.56 -23.53 -22.25
CA PRO A 209 11.92 -24.79 -22.64
C PRO A 209 12.59 -26.02 -22.03
N LEU A 210 13.92 -25.97 -21.81
CA LEU A 210 14.67 -27.04 -21.15
C LEU A 210 14.23 -27.19 -19.68
N HIS A 211 14.05 -26.09 -18.95
CA HIS A 211 13.52 -26.13 -17.58
C HIS A 211 12.09 -26.67 -17.52
N ALA A 212 11.25 -26.30 -18.49
CA ALA A 212 9.87 -26.78 -18.58
C ALA A 212 9.81 -28.30 -18.81
N ALA A 213 10.63 -28.82 -19.74
CA ALA A 213 10.75 -30.26 -19.97
C ALA A 213 11.32 -31.01 -18.75
N ALA A 214 12.27 -30.39 -18.04
CA ALA A 214 12.87 -30.95 -16.84
C ALA A 214 11.91 -31.03 -15.65
N ALA A 215 11.03 -30.03 -15.48
CA ALA A 215 10.00 -30.05 -14.44
C ALA A 215 9.05 -31.25 -14.58
N SER A 216 8.59 -31.51 -15.81
CA SER A 216 7.62 -32.57 -16.11
C SER A 216 8.22 -33.94 -16.40
N GLY A 217 9.55 -34.08 -16.47
CA GLY A 217 10.21 -35.37 -16.65
C GLY A 217 10.33 -35.86 -18.09
N HIS A 218 10.21 -34.98 -19.09
CA HIS A 218 10.20 -35.38 -20.51
C HIS A 218 11.62 -35.52 -21.11
N VAL A 219 12.24 -36.67 -20.87
CA VAL A 219 13.64 -36.98 -21.27
C VAL A 219 13.88 -36.80 -22.77
N ASP A 220 12.96 -37.23 -23.64
CA ASP A 220 13.18 -37.16 -25.10
C ASP A 220 13.21 -35.71 -25.61
N VAL A 221 12.41 -34.83 -24.99
CA VAL A 221 12.43 -33.39 -25.29
C VAL A 221 13.73 -32.78 -24.81
N VAL A 222 14.19 -33.13 -23.60
CA VAL A 222 15.49 -32.69 -23.06
C VAL A 222 16.63 -33.12 -24.00
N LYS A 223 16.69 -34.39 -24.39
CA LYS A 223 17.69 -34.91 -25.34
C LYS A 223 17.70 -34.14 -26.65
N TYR A 224 16.52 -33.83 -27.19
CA TYR A 224 16.38 -33.09 -28.44
C TYR A 224 16.84 -31.64 -28.29
N LEU A 225 16.41 -30.93 -27.26
CA LEU A 225 16.80 -29.53 -27.01
C LEU A 225 18.31 -29.39 -26.82
N LEU A 226 18.92 -30.29 -26.03
CA LEU A 226 20.37 -30.30 -25.82
C LEU A 226 21.16 -30.60 -27.10
N ARG A 227 20.70 -31.56 -27.92
CA ARG A 227 21.31 -31.85 -29.24
C ARG A 227 21.26 -30.65 -30.19
N ASN A 228 20.26 -29.78 -30.05
CA ASN A 228 20.14 -28.57 -30.87
C ASN A 228 20.80 -27.35 -30.24
N GLY A 229 21.67 -27.53 -29.23
CA GLY A 229 22.49 -26.49 -28.60
C GLY A 229 21.74 -25.65 -27.57
N ALA A 230 20.73 -26.20 -26.88
CA ALA A 230 20.20 -25.54 -25.69
C ALA A 230 21.25 -25.60 -24.58
N GLU A 231 21.52 -24.46 -23.96
CA GLU A 231 22.49 -24.36 -22.87
C GLU A 231 22.01 -25.13 -21.63
N ILE A 232 22.87 -26.03 -21.14
CA ILE A 232 22.54 -27.01 -20.08
C ILE A 232 22.40 -26.33 -18.71
N ASP A 233 23.29 -25.38 -18.42
CA ASP A 233 23.46 -24.75 -17.10
C ASP A 233 22.91 -23.31 -17.04
N GLU A 234 22.02 -22.96 -17.98
CA GLU A 234 21.36 -21.65 -17.96
C GLU A 234 20.53 -21.47 -16.69
N PRO A 235 20.76 -20.39 -15.92
CA PRO A 235 19.96 -20.11 -14.73
C PRO A 235 18.66 -19.39 -15.08
N ASN A 236 17.59 -19.76 -14.37
CA ASN A 236 16.36 -18.98 -14.31
C ASN A 236 16.47 -17.78 -13.35
N ALA A 237 15.38 -17.03 -13.12
CA ALA A 237 15.40 -15.85 -12.26
C ALA A 237 15.80 -16.13 -10.79
N PHE A 238 15.70 -17.40 -10.35
CA PHE A 238 16.11 -17.83 -9.01
C PHE A 238 17.55 -18.39 -8.97
N GLY A 239 18.23 -18.42 -10.12
CA GLY A 239 19.54 -19.06 -10.26
C GLY A 239 19.46 -20.59 -10.38
N ASN A 240 18.26 -21.16 -10.53
CA ASN A 240 18.10 -22.60 -10.69
C ASN A 240 18.36 -22.99 -12.15
N THR A 241 19.14 -24.04 -12.36
CA THR A 241 19.33 -24.70 -13.66
C THR A 241 18.26 -25.77 -13.91
N ALA A 242 18.23 -26.36 -15.12
CA ALA A 242 17.35 -27.48 -15.42
C ALA A 242 17.55 -28.67 -14.46
N LEU A 243 18.80 -28.92 -14.02
CA LEU A 243 19.12 -29.97 -13.06
C LEU A 243 18.51 -29.69 -11.68
N HIS A 244 18.57 -28.45 -11.20
CA HIS A 244 17.90 -28.04 -9.96
C HIS A 244 16.39 -28.35 -9.99
N VAL A 245 15.74 -28.01 -11.10
CA VAL A 245 14.30 -28.23 -11.29
C VAL A 245 13.98 -29.72 -11.33
N ALA A 246 14.73 -30.53 -12.08
CA ALA A 246 14.55 -31.99 -12.14
C ALA A 246 14.72 -32.65 -10.77
N CYS A 247 15.73 -32.23 -9.99
CA CYS A 247 15.98 -32.77 -8.65
C CYS A 247 14.89 -32.38 -7.64
N TYR A 248 14.34 -31.17 -7.75
CA TYR A 248 13.21 -30.73 -6.92
C TYR A 248 11.93 -31.51 -7.24
N THR A 249 11.62 -31.74 -8.52
CA THR A 249 10.42 -32.49 -8.93
C THR A 249 10.60 -34.01 -8.82
N GLY A 250 11.83 -34.50 -8.64
CA GLY A 250 12.15 -35.93 -8.47
C GLY A 250 12.28 -36.69 -9.80
N GLN A 251 12.64 -36.01 -10.88
CA GLN A 251 12.73 -36.58 -12.23
C GLN A 251 14.12 -37.17 -12.49
N GLU A 252 14.37 -38.37 -11.97
CA GLU A 252 15.66 -39.06 -12.03
C GLU A 252 16.17 -39.24 -13.47
N ALA A 253 15.33 -39.73 -14.39
CA ALA A 253 15.75 -40.01 -15.76
C ALA A 253 16.21 -38.75 -16.51
N VAL A 254 15.61 -37.58 -16.20
CA VAL A 254 16.06 -36.29 -16.72
C VAL A 254 17.36 -35.84 -16.05
N ALA A 255 17.45 -35.95 -14.72
CA ALA A 255 18.66 -35.62 -13.98
C ALA A 255 19.86 -36.44 -14.49
N ASN A 256 19.68 -37.74 -14.72
CA ASN A 256 20.69 -38.63 -15.29
C ASN A 256 21.16 -38.16 -16.67
N GLU A 257 20.22 -37.84 -17.58
CA GLU A 257 20.61 -37.33 -18.91
C GLU A 257 21.35 -35.99 -18.82
N LEU A 258 20.91 -35.06 -17.94
CA LEU A 258 21.58 -33.77 -17.76
C LEU A 258 23.01 -33.96 -17.24
N VAL A 259 23.21 -34.81 -16.23
CA VAL A 259 24.53 -35.11 -15.67
C VAL A 259 25.43 -35.80 -16.70
N ASN A 260 24.91 -36.77 -17.46
CA ASN A 260 25.65 -37.45 -18.53
C ASN A 260 26.07 -36.50 -19.66
N ARG A 261 25.35 -35.39 -19.85
CA ARG A 261 25.68 -34.33 -20.81
C ARG A 261 26.63 -33.27 -20.24
N GLY A 262 27.10 -33.43 -19.01
CA GLY A 262 28.06 -32.55 -18.36
C GLY A 262 27.46 -31.40 -17.58
N ALA A 263 26.19 -31.49 -17.13
CA ALA A 263 25.60 -30.49 -16.23
C ALA A 263 26.40 -30.38 -14.92
N ASN A 264 26.60 -29.16 -14.43
CA ASN A 264 27.32 -28.94 -13.18
C ASN A 264 26.49 -29.36 -11.95
N VAL A 265 26.84 -30.52 -11.38
CA VAL A 265 26.17 -31.10 -10.20
C VAL A 265 26.27 -30.24 -8.93
N ASN A 266 27.25 -29.34 -8.85
CA ASN A 266 27.55 -28.53 -7.67
C ASN A 266 27.22 -27.03 -7.87
N GLN A 267 26.59 -26.65 -8.97
CA GLN A 267 26.25 -25.24 -9.23
C GLN A 267 25.27 -24.72 -8.16
N PRO A 268 25.59 -23.64 -7.43
CA PRO A 268 24.67 -23.04 -6.48
C PRO A 268 23.73 -22.04 -7.15
N ASN A 269 22.47 -22.02 -6.73
CA ASN A 269 21.51 -20.99 -7.13
C ASN A 269 21.70 -19.66 -6.37
N HIS A 270 20.81 -18.68 -6.57
CA HIS A 270 20.92 -17.37 -5.91
C HIS A 270 20.82 -17.43 -4.38
N ARG A 271 20.27 -18.51 -3.80
CA ARG A 271 20.23 -18.76 -2.33
C ARG A 271 21.40 -19.61 -1.84
N GLY A 272 22.28 -20.05 -2.73
CA GLY A 272 23.38 -20.97 -2.41
C GLY A 272 22.96 -22.44 -2.37
N TYR A 273 21.75 -22.79 -2.79
CA TYR A 273 21.33 -24.19 -2.86
C TYR A 273 21.87 -24.84 -4.12
N THR A 274 22.50 -26.01 -3.96
CA THR A 274 22.88 -26.91 -5.05
C THR A 274 21.71 -27.82 -5.44
N PRO A 275 21.75 -28.55 -6.57
CA PRO A 275 20.75 -29.55 -6.92
C PRO A 275 20.54 -30.60 -5.81
N LEU A 276 21.61 -30.93 -5.07
CA LEU A 276 21.58 -31.86 -3.94
C LEU A 276 20.70 -31.35 -2.78
N HIS A 277 20.74 -30.05 -2.48
CA HIS A 277 19.86 -29.45 -1.46
C HIS A 277 18.38 -29.59 -1.84
N LEU A 278 18.05 -29.41 -3.12
CA LEU A 278 16.67 -29.53 -3.59
C LEU A 278 16.21 -30.99 -3.63
N ALA A 279 17.10 -31.91 -3.99
CA ALA A 279 16.84 -33.35 -3.91
C ALA A 279 16.57 -33.80 -2.46
N ALA A 280 17.27 -33.22 -1.47
CA ALA A 280 17.06 -33.49 -0.06
C ALA A 280 15.65 -33.08 0.44
N VAL A 281 15.12 -31.96 -0.06
CA VAL A 281 13.77 -31.44 0.28
C VAL A 281 12.64 -32.20 -0.42
N SER A 282 12.82 -32.53 -1.70
CA SER A 282 11.79 -33.08 -2.61
C SER A 282 10.98 -34.23 -1.99
N THR A 283 9.74 -34.46 -2.37
CA THR A 283 9.00 -35.68 -1.95
C THR A 283 9.58 -36.93 -2.61
N ASN A 284 9.85 -36.87 -3.92
CA ASN A 284 10.24 -38.01 -4.75
C ASN A 284 11.73 -38.01 -5.17
N GLY A 285 12.52 -37.00 -4.78
CA GLY A 285 13.92 -36.85 -5.20
C GLY A 285 14.95 -37.76 -4.53
N ALA A 286 14.56 -38.93 -3.97
CA ALA A 286 15.54 -39.82 -3.32
C ALA A 286 16.55 -40.41 -4.31
N LEU A 287 16.07 -40.92 -5.46
CA LEU A 287 16.93 -41.45 -6.52
C LEU A 287 17.78 -40.34 -7.18
N CYS A 288 17.22 -39.13 -7.30
CA CYS A 288 17.99 -37.96 -7.76
C CYS A 288 19.14 -37.63 -6.80
N LEU A 289 18.92 -37.76 -5.48
CA LEU A 289 19.95 -37.52 -4.47
C LEU A 289 21.07 -38.56 -4.59
N GLU A 290 20.74 -39.85 -4.68
CA GLU A 290 21.74 -40.91 -4.89
C GLU A 290 22.53 -40.71 -6.18
N LEU A 291 21.85 -40.37 -7.27
CA LEU A 291 22.49 -40.09 -8.56
C LEU A 291 23.50 -38.94 -8.46
N LEU A 292 23.12 -37.85 -7.80
CA LEU A 292 24.01 -36.69 -7.63
C LEU A 292 25.24 -37.04 -6.78
N VAL A 293 25.04 -37.74 -5.66
CA VAL A 293 26.15 -38.17 -4.77
C VAL A 293 27.12 -39.09 -5.51
N ASN A 294 26.60 -40.06 -6.27
CA ASN A 294 27.41 -40.98 -7.08
C ASN A 294 28.20 -40.26 -8.20
N ASN A 295 27.74 -39.10 -8.64
CA ASN A 295 28.40 -38.27 -9.65
C ASN A 295 29.23 -37.12 -9.04
N GLY A 296 29.64 -37.23 -7.77
CA GLY A 296 30.57 -36.29 -7.14
C GLY A 296 29.93 -34.98 -6.65
N ALA A 297 28.63 -34.99 -6.34
CA ALA A 297 28.02 -33.87 -5.63
C ALA A 297 28.59 -33.74 -4.21
N ASP A 298 28.96 -32.53 -3.80
CA ASP A 298 29.48 -32.26 -2.48
C ASP A 298 28.33 -32.24 -1.44
N VAL A 299 28.35 -33.23 -0.54
CA VAL A 299 27.35 -33.45 0.51
C VAL A 299 27.41 -32.41 1.64
N ASN A 300 28.51 -31.66 1.76
CA ASN A 300 28.75 -30.71 2.84
C ASN A 300 28.66 -29.24 2.40
N MET A 301 28.41 -28.97 1.10
CA MET A 301 28.17 -27.61 0.60
C MET A 301 27.06 -26.94 1.39
N GLN A 302 27.33 -25.73 1.87
CA GLN A 302 26.36 -24.96 2.64
C GLN A 302 25.74 -23.85 1.79
N SER A 303 24.44 -23.65 1.98
CA SER A 303 23.72 -22.51 1.42
C SER A 303 24.18 -21.17 2.02
N LYS A 304 23.65 -20.06 1.51
CA LYS A 304 23.95 -18.73 2.08
C LYS A 304 23.53 -18.60 3.55
N GLU A 305 22.57 -19.40 4.00
CA GLU A 305 22.12 -19.48 5.39
C GLU A 305 22.96 -20.47 6.23
N GLY A 306 24.06 -21.02 5.71
CA GLY A 306 24.86 -22.05 6.37
C GLY A 306 24.22 -23.44 6.41
N LYS A 307 23.02 -23.61 5.83
CA LYS A 307 22.31 -24.90 5.84
C LYS A 307 22.93 -25.85 4.83
N SER A 308 23.31 -27.04 5.30
CA SER A 308 23.73 -28.18 4.47
C SER A 308 22.54 -28.98 3.91
N PRO A 309 22.73 -29.91 2.96
CA PRO A 309 21.69 -30.84 2.51
C PRO A 309 21.09 -31.66 3.65
N LEU A 310 21.87 -31.97 4.69
CA LEU A 310 21.38 -32.69 5.88
C LEU A 310 20.40 -31.82 6.69
N HIS A 311 20.65 -30.52 6.83
CA HIS A 311 19.67 -29.59 7.42
C HIS A 311 18.37 -29.55 6.61
N MET A 312 18.46 -29.55 5.28
CA MET A 312 17.29 -29.56 4.40
C MET A 312 16.45 -30.83 4.55
N ALA A 313 17.10 -31.99 4.62
CA ALA A 313 16.43 -33.26 4.90
C ALA A 313 15.78 -33.25 6.29
N ALA A 314 16.42 -32.58 7.26
CA ALA A 314 15.91 -32.44 8.62
C ALA A 314 14.68 -31.55 8.78
N ILE A 315 14.53 -30.52 7.94
CA ILE A 315 13.31 -29.69 7.93
C ILE A 315 12.08 -30.54 7.58
N HIS A 316 12.23 -31.48 6.65
CA HIS A 316 11.13 -32.27 6.08
C HIS A 316 11.07 -33.72 6.59
N GLY A 317 11.88 -34.08 7.59
CA GLY A 317 11.85 -35.42 8.20
C GLY A 317 12.24 -36.56 7.25
N ARG A 318 13.09 -36.28 6.26
CA ARG A 318 13.44 -37.24 5.19
C ARG A 318 14.55 -38.18 5.68
N PHE A 319 14.16 -39.18 6.46
CA PHE A 319 15.11 -40.10 7.12
C PHE A 319 16.02 -40.85 6.13
N THR A 320 15.48 -41.42 5.04
CA THR A 320 16.27 -42.18 4.04
C THR A 320 17.36 -41.32 3.40
N ARG A 321 17.01 -40.08 3.04
CA ARG A 321 17.95 -39.11 2.45
C ARG A 321 19.02 -38.69 3.44
N SER A 322 18.63 -38.47 4.69
CA SER A 322 19.58 -38.15 5.76
C SER A 322 20.58 -39.29 5.95
N GLN A 323 20.12 -40.54 5.93
CA GLN A 323 20.99 -41.71 6.01
C GLN A 323 21.96 -41.81 4.82
N ILE A 324 21.48 -41.59 3.59
CA ILE A 324 22.34 -41.59 2.38
C ILE A 324 23.41 -40.48 2.47
N LEU A 325 23.03 -39.28 2.90
CA LEU A 325 23.98 -38.17 3.07
C LEU A 325 25.05 -38.49 4.12
N ILE A 326 24.66 -39.04 5.27
CA ILE A 326 25.59 -39.42 6.35
C ILE A 326 26.54 -40.52 5.88
N GLN A 327 26.03 -41.56 5.20
CA GLN A 327 26.83 -42.66 4.69
C GLN A 327 27.87 -42.22 3.65
N ASN A 328 27.61 -41.12 2.93
CA ASN A 328 28.52 -40.56 1.93
C ASN A 328 29.36 -39.39 2.47
N GLY A 329 29.57 -39.32 3.79
CA GLY A 329 30.49 -38.35 4.41
C GLY A 329 29.86 -37.01 4.81
N GLY A 330 28.53 -36.95 4.96
CA GLY A 330 27.83 -35.78 5.46
C GLY A 330 28.16 -35.49 6.93
N GLU A 331 28.58 -34.25 7.21
CA GLU A 331 28.87 -33.79 8.57
C GLU A 331 27.59 -33.70 9.42
N ILE A 332 27.52 -34.53 10.48
CA ILE A 332 26.32 -34.67 11.31
C ILE A 332 26.07 -33.43 12.18
N ASP A 333 27.13 -32.88 12.77
CA ASP A 333 27.07 -31.71 13.66
C ASP A 333 27.45 -30.40 12.95
N CYS A 334 27.26 -30.34 11.63
CA CYS A 334 27.40 -29.08 10.91
C CYS A 334 26.41 -28.05 11.47
N VAL A 335 26.82 -26.78 11.53
CA VAL A 335 25.99 -25.70 12.07
C VAL A 335 25.53 -24.77 10.96
N ASP A 336 24.26 -24.37 11.00
CA ASP A 336 23.75 -23.29 10.17
C ASP A 336 24.20 -21.90 10.67
N ARG A 337 23.82 -20.83 9.97
CA ARG A 337 24.13 -19.45 10.37
C ARG A 337 23.59 -19.08 11.76
N TYR A 338 22.58 -19.79 12.25
CA TYR A 338 21.97 -19.57 13.57
C TYR A 338 22.61 -20.44 14.67
N GLY A 339 23.61 -21.26 14.32
CA GLY A 339 24.28 -22.19 15.23
C GLY A 339 23.54 -23.51 15.41
N ASN A 340 22.41 -23.74 14.73
CA ASN A 340 21.64 -24.97 14.88
C ASN A 340 22.29 -26.09 14.09
N THR A 341 22.29 -27.30 14.68
CA THR A 341 22.65 -28.54 13.97
C THR A 341 21.41 -29.19 13.33
N PRO A 342 21.57 -30.16 12.42
CA PRO A 342 20.44 -30.95 11.89
C PRO A 342 19.58 -31.57 12.99
N LEU A 343 20.18 -31.93 14.14
CA LEU A 343 19.44 -32.45 15.31
C LEU A 343 18.53 -31.38 15.94
N HIS A 344 18.98 -30.13 16.05
CA HIS A 344 18.14 -29.00 16.50
C HIS A 344 16.96 -28.78 15.56
N VAL A 345 17.20 -28.86 14.24
CA VAL A 345 16.16 -28.71 13.23
C VAL A 345 15.15 -29.86 13.32
N ALA A 346 15.62 -31.11 13.43
CA ALA A 346 14.76 -32.28 13.58
C ALA A 346 13.90 -32.20 14.85
N ALA A 347 14.48 -31.74 15.97
CA ALA A 347 13.77 -31.49 17.22
C ALA A 347 12.71 -30.40 17.11
N LYS A 348 13.01 -29.29 16.43
CA LYS A 348 12.06 -28.21 16.17
C LYS A 348 10.85 -28.65 15.34
N TYR A 349 11.04 -29.48 14.32
CA TYR A 349 9.97 -29.93 13.44
C TYR A 349 9.32 -31.26 13.87
N GLY A 350 9.74 -31.85 15.00
CA GLY A 350 9.11 -33.03 15.58
C GLY A 350 9.42 -34.36 14.88
N HIS A 351 10.57 -34.48 14.19
CA HIS A 351 10.90 -35.68 13.40
C HIS A 351 11.58 -36.77 14.22
N GLU A 352 10.81 -37.55 14.99
CA GLU A 352 11.30 -38.59 15.90
C GLU A 352 12.25 -39.60 15.24
N LEU A 353 11.85 -40.18 14.10
CA LEU A 353 12.65 -41.18 13.39
C LEU A 353 14.00 -40.62 12.95
N LEU A 354 14.02 -39.36 12.51
CA LEU A 354 15.24 -38.69 12.10
C LEU A 354 16.15 -38.41 13.29
N ILE A 355 15.60 -37.95 14.41
CA ILE A 355 16.34 -37.76 15.67
C ILE A 355 17.02 -39.08 16.06
N SER A 356 16.30 -40.19 16.02
CA SER A 356 16.87 -41.51 16.31
C SER A 356 18.03 -41.84 15.37
N THR A 357 17.88 -41.60 14.06
CA THR A 357 18.97 -41.87 13.10
C THR A 357 20.18 -40.95 13.28
N LEU A 358 20.00 -39.68 13.59
CA LEU A 358 21.10 -38.75 13.83
C LEU A 358 21.87 -39.18 15.09
N MET A 359 21.15 -39.57 16.13
CA MET A 359 21.74 -40.02 17.39
C MET A 359 22.46 -41.36 17.26
N THR A 360 21.91 -42.34 16.51
CA THR A 360 22.60 -43.61 16.27
C THR A 360 23.87 -43.43 15.45
N ASN A 361 23.96 -42.38 14.63
CA ASN A 361 25.16 -42.02 13.88
C ASN A 361 26.09 -41.06 14.63
N GLY A 362 25.83 -40.75 15.91
CA GLY A 362 26.75 -40.02 16.78
C GLY A 362 26.54 -38.50 16.88
N ALA A 363 25.34 -37.98 16.59
CA ALA A 363 25.03 -36.56 16.78
C ALA A 363 25.14 -36.11 18.25
N ASP A 364 25.72 -34.93 18.48
CA ASP A 364 25.87 -34.35 19.82
C ASP A 364 24.53 -33.76 20.33
N THR A 365 23.97 -34.39 21.37
CA THR A 365 22.72 -33.97 22.01
C THR A 365 22.88 -32.78 22.96
N ALA A 366 24.12 -32.48 23.39
CA ALA A 366 24.46 -31.38 24.29
C ALA A 366 24.96 -30.13 23.54
N ARG A 367 25.02 -30.18 22.21
CA ARG A 367 25.45 -29.04 21.39
C ARG A 367 24.50 -27.87 21.59
N GLN A 368 25.06 -26.69 21.84
CA GLN A 368 24.28 -25.46 21.97
C GLN A 368 24.05 -24.82 20.60
N GLY A 369 22.78 -24.62 20.26
CA GLY A 369 22.35 -23.96 19.03
C GLY A 369 21.99 -22.48 19.24
N ILE A 370 20.92 -22.05 18.57
CA ILE A 370 20.46 -20.66 18.66
C ILE A 370 20.13 -20.29 20.12
N HIS A 371 20.63 -19.14 20.57
CA HIS A 371 20.45 -18.65 21.95
C HIS A 371 20.96 -19.57 23.06
N GLY A 372 21.89 -20.48 22.77
CA GLY A 372 22.39 -21.43 23.76
C GLY A 372 21.43 -22.59 24.05
N MET A 373 20.37 -22.74 23.24
CA MET A 373 19.37 -23.78 23.41
C MET A 373 19.90 -25.13 22.92
N PHE A 374 19.69 -26.18 23.71
CA PHE A 374 19.86 -27.57 23.29
C PHE A 374 18.74 -28.03 22.34
N PRO A 375 18.92 -29.14 21.60
CA PRO A 375 17.84 -29.76 20.83
C PRO A 375 16.60 -30.09 21.69
N LEU A 376 16.80 -30.47 22.96
CA LEU A 376 15.71 -30.72 23.89
C LEU A 376 14.87 -29.46 24.14
N HIS A 377 15.50 -28.30 24.35
CA HIS A 377 14.79 -27.02 24.53
C HIS A 377 13.88 -26.71 23.34
N LEU A 378 14.34 -27.00 22.12
CA LEU A 378 13.54 -26.81 20.91
C LEU A 378 12.40 -27.84 20.79
N ALA A 379 12.65 -29.13 21.02
CA ALA A 379 11.59 -30.14 21.00
C ALA A 379 10.47 -29.81 22.00
N VAL A 380 10.87 -29.29 23.16
CA VAL A 380 10.00 -28.91 24.27
C VAL A 380 9.22 -27.62 23.92
N LEU A 381 9.89 -26.61 23.35
CA LEU A 381 9.26 -25.37 22.87
C LEU A 381 8.19 -25.59 21.80
N TYR A 382 8.41 -26.54 20.90
CA TYR A 382 7.48 -26.88 19.81
C TYR A 382 6.55 -28.04 20.16
N GLY A 383 6.44 -28.41 21.45
CA GLY A 383 5.44 -29.36 21.95
C GLY A 383 5.58 -30.81 21.47
N SER A 384 6.78 -31.22 21.02
CA SER A 384 7.02 -32.55 20.44
C SER A 384 7.36 -33.60 21.51
N SER A 385 6.33 -34.10 22.20
CA SER A 385 6.46 -35.02 23.35
C SER A 385 7.30 -36.27 23.08
N ASP A 386 7.19 -36.84 21.88
CA ASP A 386 7.91 -38.06 21.50
C ASP A 386 9.39 -37.78 21.22
N CYS A 387 9.70 -36.63 20.63
CA CYS A 387 11.07 -36.15 20.46
C CYS A 387 11.73 -35.85 21.81
N CYS A 388 10.99 -35.23 22.74
CA CYS A 388 11.45 -35.01 24.12
C CYS A 388 11.78 -36.34 24.80
N ARG A 389 10.89 -37.33 24.68
CA ARG A 389 11.09 -38.66 25.24
C ARG A 389 12.35 -39.32 24.67
N LYS A 390 12.54 -39.29 23.35
CA LYS A 390 13.72 -39.90 22.69
C LYS A 390 15.03 -39.22 23.06
N LEU A 391 15.05 -37.89 23.10
CA LEU A 391 16.24 -37.14 23.53
C LEU A 391 16.60 -37.47 24.99
N LEU A 392 15.60 -37.58 25.88
CA LEU A 392 15.80 -37.95 27.29
C LEU A 392 16.21 -39.42 27.50
N SER A 393 15.63 -40.37 26.75
CA SER A 393 15.94 -41.81 26.89
C SER A 393 17.37 -42.18 26.48
N SER A 394 18.03 -41.36 25.67
CA SER A 394 19.31 -41.71 25.05
C SER A 394 20.53 -41.64 25.95
N GLY A 395 20.48 -40.88 27.04
CA GLY A 395 21.61 -40.80 27.96
C GLY A 395 21.78 -42.05 28.85
N GLN A 396 20.89 -43.04 28.74
CA GLN A 396 20.99 -44.32 29.47
C GLN A 396 21.95 -45.35 28.81
N LEU A 397 22.31 -45.23 27.52
CA LEU A 397 23.05 -46.27 26.80
C LEU A 397 24.58 -46.20 26.92
N TYR A 398 25.17 -45.06 27.35
CA TYR A 398 26.62 -44.87 27.40
C TYR A 398 27.28 -45.14 28.78
N SER A 399 26.52 -45.46 29.83
CA SER A 399 27.03 -45.47 31.22
C SER A 399 27.43 -46.84 31.80
N ILE A 400 27.56 -47.90 30.98
CA ILE A 400 27.89 -49.25 31.50
C ILE A 400 29.33 -49.35 32.10
N VAL A 401 30.18 -48.32 32.02
CA VAL A 401 31.61 -48.46 32.40
C VAL A 401 32.05 -47.79 33.71
N LEU A 402 31.28 -46.94 34.40
CA LEU A 402 31.74 -46.34 35.67
C LEU A 402 30.70 -46.46 36.79
N SER A 403 30.86 -47.52 37.59
CA SER A 403 30.15 -47.72 38.85
C SER A 403 30.83 -46.96 40.00
N MET A 404 30.02 -46.60 41.01
CA MET A 404 30.39 -46.12 42.35
C MET A 404 30.36 -44.60 42.60
N SER A 405 29.17 -43.97 42.55
CA SER A 405 28.80 -42.92 43.50
C SER A 405 27.27 -42.78 43.60
N LYS A 406 26.75 -42.62 44.83
CA LYS A 406 25.33 -42.37 45.12
C LYS A 406 24.98 -40.89 44.95
N GLU A 407 25.02 -40.41 43.72
CA GLU A 407 24.33 -39.19 43.32
C GLU A 407 23.36 -39.58 42.20
N HIS A 408 22.10 -39.18 42.30
CA HIS A 408 21.14 -39.30 41.21
C HIS A 408 21.50 -38.29 40.11
N VAL A 409 22.60 -38.55 39.41
CA VAL A 409 22.95 -37.84 38.18
C VAL A 409 22.01 -38.39 37.10
N LEU A 410 21.00 -37.60 36.76
CA LEU A 410 20.13 -37.88 35.61
C LEU A 410 21.02 -37.94 34.37
N SER A 411 21.20 -39.17 33.89
CA SER A 411 22.05 -39.58 32.78
C SER A 411 21.48 -39.08 31.46
N ALA A 412 21.61 -37.78 31.20
CA ALA A 412 21.67 -37.13 29.90
C ALA A 412 22.94 -36.27 29.93
N GLY A 413 23.70 -36.14 28.86
CA GLY A 413 25.01 -35.44 28.86
C GLY A 413 24.97 -33.94 29.18
N PHE A 414 23.88 -33.43 29.76
CA PHE A 414 23.64 -32.05 30.19
C PHE A 414 22.60 -32.04 31.32
N ASP A 415 22.69 -31.07 32.24
CA ASP A 415 21.68 -30.87 33.29
C ASP A 415 20.39 -30.28 32.65
N ILE A 416 19.24 -30.89 32.93
CA ILE A 416 17.91 -30.43 32.46
C ILE A 416 17.62 -29.00 32.94
N ASN A 417 18.24 -28.59 34.05
CA ASN A 417 18.12 -27.25 34.63
C ASN A 417 19.09 -26.23 34.04
N THR A 418 19.93 -26.60 33.07
CA THR A 418 20.85 -25.65 32.42
C THR A 418 20.02 -24.58 31.70
N PRO A 419 20.13 -23.30 32.08
CA PRO A 419 19.39 -22.23 31.43
C PRO A 419 20.00 -21.90 30.06
N ASP A 420 19.16 -21.47 29.12
CA ASP A 420 19.62 -20.83 27.89
C ASP A 420 20.16 -19.41 28.16
N ASN A 421 20.57 -18.71 27.11
CA ASN A 421 21.09 -17.34 27.23
C ASN A 421 20.07 -16.32 27.80
N PHE A 422 18.79 -16.69 27.93
CA PHE A 422 17.71 -15.90 28.51
C PHE A 422 17.32 -16.35 29.93
N GLY A 423 18.05 -17.28 30.54
CA GLY A 423 17.72 -17.82 31.87
C GLY A 423 16.60 -18.87 31.86
N ARG A 424 16.15 -19.31 30.68
CA ARG A 424 15.07 -20.30 30.53
C ARG A 424 15.64 -21.70 30.63
N THR A 425 15.19 -22.48 31.61
CA THR A 425 15.48 -23.93 31.64
C THR A 425 14.64 -24.67 30.59
N CYS A 426 14.90 -25.97 30.38
CA CYS A 426 14.07 -26.83 29.52
C CYS A 426 12.58 -26.73 29.88
N LEU A 427 12.26 -26.60 31.18
CA LEU A 427 10.90 -26.38 31.66
C LEU A 427 10.34 -25.02 31.21
N HIS A 428 11.12 -23.94 31.25
CA HIS A 428 10.66 -22.62 30.80
C HIS A 428 10.44 -22.56 29.28
N ALA A 429 11.25 -23.29 28.50
CA ALA A 429 11.11 -23.37 27.05
C ALA A 429 9.82 -24.12 26.63
N ALA A 430 9.34 -25.07 27.43
CA ALA A 430 8.15 -25.90 27.13
C ALA A 430 6.86 -25.12 26.93
N TYR A 431 6.83 -23.90 27.44
CA TYR A 431 5.62 -23.14 27.64
C TYR A 431 5.71 -21.75 26.98
N ALA A 432 6.77 -21.46 26.22
CA ALA A 432 7.05 -20.14 25.65
C ALA A 432 6.82 -20.07 24.14
N GLU A 433 5.63 -20.42 23.61
CA GLU A 433 5.34 -20.27 22.17
C GLU A 433 5.25 -18.80 21.69
N CYS A 434 5.27 -17.80 22.59
CA CYS A 434 5.19 -16.39 22.21
C CYS A 434 6.53 -15.64 22.42
N LEU A 435 7.25 -15.43 21.31
CA LEU A 435 8.50 -14.65 21.22
C LEU A 435 8.41 -13.17 21.67
N ASN A 436 7.22 -12.63 21.96
CA ASN A 436 7.03 -11.21 22.26
C ASN A 436 6.79 -10.86 23.75
N LEU A 437 6.87 -11.81 24.68
CA LEU A 437 6.71 -11.53 26.13
C LEU A 437 7.88 -11.97 27.01
N CYS A 438 9.02 -12.35 26.42
CA CYS A 438 10.15 -12.92 27.15
C CYS A 438 11.12 -11.87 27.72
N LEU A 439 10.64 -11.04 28.63
CA LEU A 439 11.47 -10.15 29.46
C LEU A 439 11.20 -10.31 30.97
N SER A 440 10.40 -11.29 31.39
CA SER A 440 9.99 -11.44 32.79
C SER A 440 10.38 -12.79 33.41
N THR A 441 10.71 -12.71 34.69
CA THR A 441 11.00 -13.79 35.66
C THR A 441 9.77 -14.66 35.96
N ARG A 442 9.02 -15.08 34.93
CA ARG A 442 7.81 -15.89 35.08
C ARG A 442 8.17 -17.36 35.27
N THR A 443 7.51 -18.03 36.22
CA THR A 443 7.71 -19.47 36.46
C THR A 443 7.08 -20.32 35.35
N PRO A 444 7.49 -21.60 35.22
CA PRO A 444 6.88 -22.53 34.28
C PRO A 444 5.36 -22.66 34.44
N LEU A 445 4.86 -22.52 35.68
CA LEU A 445 3.44 -22.57 35.99
C LEU A 445 2.67 -21.38 35.39
N HIS A 446 3.23 -20.17 35.39
CA HIS A 446 2.60 -19.00 34.75
C HIS A 446 2.39 -19.20 33.25
N TYR A 447 3.39 -19.79 32.58
CA TYR A 447 3.30 -20.05 31.14
C TYR A 447 2.37 -21.21 30.82
N ALA A 448 2.37 -22.28 31.63
CA ALA A 448 1.42 -23.38 31.48
C ALA A 448 -0.04 -22.90 31.65
N ALA A 449 -0.29 -22.04 32.65
CA ALA A 449 -1.58 -21.42 32.89
C ALA A 449 -2.00 -20.48 31.76
N ALA A 450 -1.07 -19.68 31.21
CA ALA A 450 -1.34 -18.78 30.07
C ALA A 450 -1.72 -19.51 28.78
N ASN A 451 -1.16 -20.70 28.54
CA ASN A 451 -1.45 -21.50 27.36
C ASN A 451 -2.67 -22.42 27.54
N GLY A 452 -3.26 -22.48 28.74
CA GLY A 452 -4.43 -23.32 29.02
C GLY A 452 -4.16 -24.83 28.96
N ARG A 453 -2.91 -25.28 29.15
CA ARG A 453 -2.54 -26.70 29.03
C ARG A 453 -2.75 -27.44 30.35
N TYR A 454 -3.95 -27.96 30.57
CA TYR A 454 -4.36 -28.62 31.83
C TYR A 454 -3.36 -29.68 32.31
N GLN A 455 -2.97 -30.62 31.44
CA GLN A 455 -2.07 -31.72 31.82
C GLN A 455 -0.71 -31.21 32.30
N CYS A 456 -0.24 -30.08 31.77
CA CYS A 456 1.02 -29.48 32.19
C CYS A 456 0.88 -28.77 33.55
N VAL A 457 -0.24 -28.09 33.80
CA VAL A 457 -0.54 -27.46 35.08
C VAL A 457 -0.60 -28.51 36.20
N VAL A 458 -1.29 -29.63 35.97
CA VAL A 458 -1.40 -30.74 36.93
C VAL A 458 -0.02 -31.31 37.28
N VAL A 459 0.83 -31.56 36.28
CA VAL A 459 2.19 -32.09 36.51
C VAL A 459 3.05 -31.11 37.31
N LEU A 460 2.94 -29.80 37.04
CA LEU A 460 3.73 -28.79 37.73
C LEU A 460 3.28 -28.56 39.18
N VAL A 461 1.97 -28.49 39.42
CA VAL A 461 1.42 -28.39 40.79
C VAL A 461 1.74 -29.67 41.57
N GLY A 462 1.60 -30.84 40.96
CA GLY A 462 1.98 -32.13 41.55
C GLY A 462 3.48 -32.27 41.83
N ALA A 463 4.33 -31.53 41.10
CA ALA A 463 5.77 -31.45 41.33
C ALA A 463 6.17 -30.41 42.42
N GLY A 464 5.19 -29.73 43.03
CA GLY A 464 5.41 -28.79 44.14
C GLY A 464 5.60 -27.32 43.73
N ALA A 465 5.15 -26.91 42.53
CA ALA A 465 5.20 -25.51 42.11
C ALA A 465 4.27 -24.61 42.95
N GLU A 466 4.76 -23.43 43.36
CA GLU A 466 3.96 -22.47 44.14
C GLU A 466 2.85 -21.81 43.29
N VAL A 467 1.60 -21.98 43.73
CA VAL A 467 0.40 -21.57 42.97
C VAL A 467 0.14 -20.05 43.02
N ASN A 468 0.58 -19.36 44.06
CA ASN A 468 0.38 -17.91 44.27
C ASN A 468 1.65 -17.07 44.04
N GLU A 469 2.67 -17.63 43.40
CA GLU A 469 3.87 -16.88 43.05
C GLU A 469 3.52 -15.72 42.12
N ARG A 470 4.11 -14.55 42.37
CA ARG A 470 3.84 -13.33 41.60
C ARG A 470 4.96 -13.07 40.61
N ASP A 471 4.60 -12.83 39.36
CA ASP A 471 5.55 -12.32 38.37
C ASP A 471 5.91 -10.84 38.62
N ARG A 472 6.79 -10.27 37.79
CA ARG A 472 7.22 -8.86 37.90
C ARG A 472 6.07 -7.85 37.76
N SER A 473 4.97 -8.23 37.11
CA SER A 473 3.73 -7.43 37.03
C SER A 473 2.77 -7.67 38.20
N GLY A 474 3.15 -8.50 39.18
CA GLY A 474 2.31 -8.87 40.30
C GLY A 474 1.20 -9.87 39.94
N CYS A 475 1.21 -10.44 38.73
CA CYS A 475 0.22 -11.43 38.30
C CYS A 475 0.60 -12.81 38.84
N ILE A 476 -0.38 -13.51 39.41
CA ILE A 476 -0.29 -14.95 39.74
C ILE A 476 -0.73 -15.81 38.54
N PRO A 477 -0.38 -17.11 38.47
CA PRO A 477 -0.81 -18.03 37.40
C PRO A 477 -2.31 -17.99 37.12
N LEU A 478 -3.15 -17.82 38.15
CA LEU A 478 -4.60 -17.72 38.03
C LEU A 478 -5.07 -16.55 37.13
N HIS A 479 -4.34 -15.43 37.08
CA HIS A 479 -4.69 -14.32 36.18
C HIS A 479 -4.57 -14.74 34.71
N TYR A 480 -3.55 -15.53 34.40
CA TYR A 480 -3.27 -15.98 33.05
C TYR A 480 -4.17 -17.14 32.63
N SER A 481 -4.50 -18.06 33.55
CA SER A 481 -5.51 -19.09 33.26
C SER A 481 -6.90 -18.50 33.07
N ALA A 482 -7.28 -17.49 33.87
CA ALA A 482 -8.53 -16.76 33.70
C ALA A 482 -8.64 -16.05 32.34
N ALA A 483 -7.51 -15.54 31.82
CA ALA A 483 -7.40 -14.94 30.48
C ALA A 483 -7.28 -15.97 29.34
N SER A 484 -6.92 -17.21 29.65
CA SER A 484 -6.62 -18.23 28.66
C SER A 484 -7.89 -18.63 27.92
N THR A 485 -7.88 -18.46 26.60
CA THR A 485 -8.88 -18.97 25.64
C THR A 485 -8.25 -20.02 24.71
N ALA A 486 -7.05 -20.51 25.05
CA ALA A 486 -6.05 -21.05 24.13
C ALA A 486 -5.63 -20.00 23.08
N PHE A 487 -4.40 -19.50 23.16
CA PHE A 487 -3.80 -18.44 22.31
C PHE A 487 -3.71 -18.79 20.80
N CYS A 488 -4.38 -19.84 20.33
CA CYS A 488 -4.44 -20.28 18.94
C CYS A 488 -5.46 -19.46 18.14
N ARG A 489 -5.15 -18.21 17.82
CA ARG A 489 -5.82 -17.50 16.71
C ARG A 489 -4.89 -16.98 15.61
N THR A 490 -3.59 -17.17 15.74
CA THR A 490 -2.65 -16.84 14.66
C THR A 490 -1.60 -17.93 14.56
N ASP A 491 -1.52 -18.57 13.39
CA ASP A 491 -0.45 -19.47 12.93
C ASP A 491 -0.63 -21.00 13.06
N ARG A 492 -1.88 -21.50 12.96
CA ARG A 492 -2.12 -22.85 12.40
C ARG A 492 -2.89 -22.78 11.10
N PRO A 493 -2.23 -22.78 9.92
CA PRO A 493 -2.91 -23.10 8.68
C PRO A 493 -3.17 -24.61 8.71
N HIS A 494 -4.44 -25.01 8.75
CA HIS A 494 -4.98 -26.39 8.67
C HIS A 494 -5.37 -27.05 10.00
N ALA A 495 -6.53 -26.66 10.55
CA ALA A 495 -7.45 -27.59 11.20
C ALA A 495 -8.79 -26.89 11.46
N SER A 496 -9.69 -26.95 10.49
CA SER A 496 -11.10 -26.58 10.65
C SER A 496 -11.86 -27.75 11.28
N THR A 497 -12.00 -27.76 12.60
CA THR A 497 -12.98 -28.59 13.30
C THR A 497 -13.47 -27.86 14.55
N HIS A 498 -14.78 -27.59 14.60
CA HIS A 498 -15.46 -27.04 15.79
C HIS A 498 -15.22 -27.87 17.08
N GLN A 499 -14.81 -29.14 16.95
CA GLN A 499 -14.48 -30.02 18.08
C GLN A 499 -13.23 -29.58 18.86
N ASN A 500 -12.19 -29.03 18.21
CA ASN A 500 -10.96 -28.63 18.90
C ASN A 500 -11.15 -27.35 19.75
N GLN A 501 -12.18 -26.56 19.46
CA GLN A 501 -12.46 -25.33 20.19
C GLN A 501 -13.14 -25.62 21.54
N GLU A 502 -14.06 -26.58 21.57
CA GLU A 502 -14.65 -27.05 22.83
C GLU A 502 -13.62 -27.71 23.74
N ASP A 503 -12.66 -28.46 23.19
CA ASP A 503 -11.63 -29.14 23.99
C ASP A 503 -10.65 -28.13 24.63
N GLY A 504 -10.27 -27.06 23.93
CA GLY A 504 -9.42 -26.00 24.46
C GLY A 504 -10.11 -25.16 25.55
N GLU A 505 -11.40 -24.83 25.38
CA GLU A 505 -12.19 -24.12 26.39
C GLU A 505 -12.36 -24.98 27.65
N LYS A 506 -12.63 -26.30 27.49
CA LYS A 506 -12.69 -27.27 28.60
C LYS A 506 -11.35 -27.40 29.33
N GLU A 507 -10.22 -27.50 28.61
CA GLU A 507 -8.89 -27.56 29.22
C GLU A 507 -8.58 -26.28 30.03
N SER A 508 -8.97 -25.10 29.51
CA SER A 508 -8.77 -23.83 30.22
C SER A 508 -9.59 -23.72 31.50
N PHE A 509 -10.84 -24.19 31.48
CA PHE A 509 -11.71 -24.25 32.65
C PHE A 509 -11.13 -25.16 33.73
N LEU A 510 -10.71 -26.37 33.34
CA LEU A 510 -10.08 -27.33 34.24
C LEU A 510 -8.77 -26.79 34.84
N CYS A 511 -8.03 -25.93 34.12
CA CYS A 511 -6.86 -25.24 34.67
C CYS A 511 -7.24 -24.30 35.81
N VAL A 512 -8.30 -23.50 35.65
CA VAL A 512 -8.76 -22.54 36.66
C VAL A 512 -9.28 -23.27 37.89
N GLU A 513 -10.14 -24.28 37.68
CA GLU A 513 -10.67 -25.14 38.74
C GLU A 513 -9.53 -25.80 39.54
N HIS A 514 -8.58 -26.44 38.85
CA HIS A 514 -7.47 -27.13 39.53
C HIS A 514 -6.55 -26.17 40.30
N LEU A 515 -6.31 -24.96 39.81
CA LEU A 515 -5.52 -23.96 40.54
C LEU A 515 -6.26 -23.49 41.80
N LEU A 516 -7.58 -23.28 41.72
CA LEU A 516 -8.42 -22.88 42.86
C LEU A 516 -8.48 -23.99 43.93
N ASP A 517 -8.65 -25.25 43.52
CA ASP A 517 -8.62 -26.42 44.41
C ASP A 517 -7.29 -26.55 45.18
N ASN A 518 -6.19 -26.13 44.55
CA ASN A 518 -4.84 -26.15 45.15
C ASN A 518 -4.46 -24.84 45.86
N GLY A 519 -5.44 -24.00 46.20
CA GLY A 519 -5.26 -22.83 47.07
C GLY A 519 -4.85 -21.54 46.35
N ALA A 520 -5.15 -21.38 45.05
CA ALA A 520 -5.00 -20.10 44.37
C ALA A 520 -5.94 -19.03 44.97
N ASP A 521 -5.43 -17.83 45.24
CA ASP A 521 -6.23 -16.73 45.78
C ASP A 521 -6.73 -15.80 44.65
N PRO A 522 -8.04 -15.80 44.34
CA PRO A 522 -8.61 -14.97 43.27
C PRO A 522 -8.73 -13.48 43.63
N SER A 523 -8.56 -13.12 44.91
CA SER A 523 -8.65 -11.74 45.39
C SER A 523 -7.38 -10.91 45.14
N LEU A 524 -6.27 -11.59 44.81
CA LEU A 524 -4.99 -10.97 44.54
C LEU A 524 -5.06 -10.11 43.27
N CYS A 525 -4.54 -8.89 43.37
CA CYS A 525 -4.47 -7.95 42.27
C CYS A 525 -3.03 -7.78 41.78
N ASN A 526 -2.88 -7.57 40.48
CA ASN A 526 -1.61 -7.20 39.88
C ASN A 526 -1.21 -5.74 40.22
N THR A 527 -0.06 -5.26 39.72
CA THR A 527 0.43 -3.89 39.98
C THR A 527 -0.50 -2.78 39.45
N LYS A 528 -1.46 -3.11 38.58
CA LYS A 528 -2.47 -2.18 38.04
C LYS A 528 -3.81 -2.24 38.78
N GLY A 529 -3.95 -3.11 39.79
CA GLY A 529 -5.18 -3.32 40.53
C GLY A 529 -6.14 -4.35 39.92
N TYR A 530 -5.76 -5.03 38.83
CA TYR A 530 -6.63 -6.04 38.18
C TYR A 530 -6.51 -7.41 38.85
N SER A 531 -7.66 -8.01 39.16
CA SER A 531 -7.81 -9.39 39.65
C SER A 531 -8.06 -10.38 38.51
N ALA A 532 -8.11 -11.68 38.81
CA ALA A 532 -8.45 -12.72 37.84
C ALA A 532 -9.80 -12.47 37.13
N VAL A 533 -10.79 -11.90 37.83
CA VAL A 533 -12.11 -11.52 37.27
C VAL A 533 -11.97 -10.50 36.14
N HIS A 534 -11.06 -9.52 36.27
CA HIS A 534 -10.81 -8.51 35.23
C HIS A 534 -10.23 -9.15 33.96
N TYR A 535 -9.36 -10.14 34.11
CA TYR A 535 -8.76 -10.88 33.00
C TYR A 535 -9.79 -11.78 32.32
N ALA A 536 -10.63 -12.49 33.09
CA ALA A 536 -11.73 -13.29 32.54
C ALA A 536 -12.73 -12.43 31.75
N ALA A 537 -13.12 -11.28 32.31
CA ALA A 537 -14.01 -10.32 31.68
C ALA A 537 -13.44 -9.73 30.39
N ALA A 538 -12.15 -9.36 30.37
CA ALA A 538 -11.48 -8.78 29.21
C ALA A 538 -11.37 -9.74 28.02
N HIS A 539 -11.29 -11.06 28.28
CA HIS A 539 -11.09 -12.10 27.26
C HIS A 539 -12.36 -12.90 26.91
N GLY A 540 -13.48 -12.65 27.60
CA GLY A 540 -14.78 -13.23 27.23
C GLY A 540 -15.03 -14.65 27.74
N ASN A 541 -14.30 -15.09 28.77
CA ASN A 541 -14.43 -16.43 29.33
C ASN A 541 -15.61 -16.52 30.30
N LYS A 542 -16.81 -16.78 29.78
CA LYS A 542 -18.04 -16.86 30.59
C LYS A 542 -17.93 -17.88 31.74
N GLN A 543 -17.53 -19.12 31.46
CA GLN A 543 -17.50 -20.20 32.45
C GLN A 543 -16.45 -19.95 33.54
N ASN A 544 -15.27 -19.46 33.17
CA ASN A 544 -14.24 -19.08 34.15
C ASN A 544 -14.69 -17.89 35.00
N LEU A 545 -15.43 -16.96 34.39
CA LEU A 545 -15.99 -15.81 35.10
C LEU A 545 -17.06 -16.24 36.11
N GLU A 546 -18.00 -17.11 35.73
CA GLU A 546 -19.01 -17.68 36.65
C GLU A 546 -18.34 -18.38 37.83
N LEU A 547 -17.37 -19.28 37.58
CA LEU A 547 -16.62 -19.98 38.63
C LEU A 547 -15.88 -19.01 39.57
N LEU A 548 -15.20 -18.01 39.02
CA LEU A 548 -14.49 -17.02 39.83
C LEU A 548 -15.47 -16.17 40.66
N LEU A 549 -16.63 -15.81 40.13
CA LEU A 549 -17.63 -15.00 40.83
C LEU A 549 -18.34 -15.77 41.94
N GLU A 550 -18.63 -17.06 41.75
CA GLU A 550 -19.14 -17.95 42.80
C GLU A 550 -18.20 -17.99 44.01
N MET A 551 -16.88 -18.01 43.78
CA MET A 551 -15.88 -18.01 44.84
C MET A 551 -15.57 -16.61 45.41
N CYS A 552 -15.88 -15.54 44.69
CA CYS A 552 -15.44 -14.16 45.00
C CYS A 552 -16.56 -13.18 45.39
N PHE A 553 -17.78 -13.66 45.66
CA PHE A 553 -19.03 -12.87 45.80
C PHE A 553 -18.92 -11.60 46.67
N ASN A 554 -17.98 -11.53 47.62
CA ASN A 554 -17.77 -10.38 48.50
C ASN A 554 -16.81 -9.28 47.96
N THR A 555 -16.13 -9.48 46.82
CA THR A 555 -15.04 -8.56 46.38
C THR A 555 -15.40 -7.57 45.27
N LEU A 556 -16.51 -7.78 44.55
CA LEU A 556 -16.96 -6.85 43.51
C LEU A 556 -17.48 -5.53 44.09
N VAL A 557 -18.12 -5.58 45.26
CA VAL A 557 -18.82 -4.43 45.86
C VAL A 557 -17.85 -3.44 46.53
N ASP A 558 -16.70 -3.91 47.02
CA ASP A 558 -15.85 -3.10 47.92
C ASP A 558 -14.69 -2.34 47.21
N LYS A 559 -14.34 -2.67 45.97
CA LYS A 559 -13.10 -2.18 45.32
C LYS A 559 -13.26 -1.16 44.18
N GLU A 560 -14.48 -0.78 43.80
CA GLU A 560 -14.71 0.25 42.76
C GLU A 560 -14.26 1.67 43.18
N SER A 561 -13.82 1.84 44.42
CA SER A 561 -13.31 3.10 45.01
C SER A 561 -11.83 3.37 44.73
N ASN A 562 -11.11 2.46 44.07
CA ASN A 562 -9.64 2.47 44.00
C ASN A 562 -9.06 2.70 42.59
N GLY A 563 -9.54 3.70 41.84
CA GLY A 563 -8.88 4.22 40.61
C GLY A 563 -8.61 3.22 39.46
N SER A 564 -9.00 1.95 39.57
CA SER A 564 -8.88 0.92 38.56
C SER A 564 -10.17 0.80 37.75
N VAL A 565 -10.04 0.49 36.46
CA VAL A 565 -11.15 0.26 35.55
C VAL A 565 -11.95 -0.97 36.00
N SER A 566 -13.29 -0.86 36.10
CA SER A 566 -14.17 -1.97 36.53
C SER A 566 -14.10 -3.14 35.53
N PRO A 567 -14.27 -4.40 35.98
CA PRO A 567 -14.37 -5.55 35.08
C PRO A 567 -15.43 -5.37 34.00
N LEU A 568 -16.52 -4.65 34.33
CA LEU A 568 -17.61 -4.35 33.41
C LEU A 568 -17.15 -3.49 32.22
N HIS A 569 -16.30 -2.48 32.46
CA HIS A 569 -15.72 -1.68 31.38
C HIS A 569 -14.85 -2.52 30.44
N LEU A 570 -14.06 -3.47 30.98
CA LEU A 570 -13.19 -4.32 30.17
C LEU A 570 -13.99 -5.31 29.32
N ALA A 571 -15.03 -5.93 29.90
CA ALA A 571 -15.94 -6.80 29.14
C ALA A 571 -16.63 -6.06 28.00
N VAL A 572 -17.10 -4.84 28.27
CA VAL A 572 -17.72 -3.97 27.28
C VAL A 572 -16.72 -3.49 26.25
N GLU A 573 -15.48 -3.15 26.61
CA GLU A 573 -14.46 -2.71 25.66
C GLU A 573 -14.17 -3.77 24.60
N SER A 574 -14.09 -5.04 25.02
CA SER A 574 -13.88 -6.20 24.14
C SER A 574 -15.15 -6.71 23.45
N GLY A 575 -16.35 -6.29 23.88
CA GLY A 575 -17.63 -6.65 23.26
C GLY A 575 -18.20 -8.00 23.70
N HIS A 576 -17.81 -8.50 24.87
CA HIS A 576 -18.26 -9.79 25.40
C HIS A 576 -19.59 -9.66 26.15
N TRP A 577 -20.69 -9.66 25.40
CA TRP A 577 -22.03 -9.42 25.95
C TRP A 577 -22.47 -10.49 26.96
N GLU A 578 -22.05 -11.74 26.81
CA GLU A 578 -22.37 -12.81 27.76
C GLU A 578 -21.74 -12.55 29.14
N CYS A 579 -20.48 -12.09 29.16
CA CYS A 579 -19.79 -11.71 30.40
C CYS A 579 -20.42 -10.47 31.03
N VAL A 580 -20.89 -9.52 30.21
CA VAL A 580 -21.63 -8.33 30.68
C VAL A 580 -22.91 -8.75 31.40
N THR A 581 -23.67 -9.69 30.85
CA THR A 581 -24.88 -10.23 31.50
C THR A 581 -24.55 -10.83 32.86
N VAL A 582 -23.55 -11.71 32.93
CA VAL A 582 -23.13 -12.36 34.19
C VAL A 582 -22.69 -11.34 35.24
N LEU A 583 -21.92 -10.31 34.85
CA LEU A 583 -21.45 -9.26 35.76
C LEU A 583 -22.61 -8.40 36.29
N ILE A 584 -23.58 -8.05 35.45
CA ILE A 584 -24.77 -7.29 35.84
C ILE A 584 -25.65 -8.12 36.78
N GLU A 585 -25.89 -9.40 36.46
CA GLU A 585 -26.65 -10.33 37.32
C GLU A 585 -25.97 -10.53 38.68
N SER A 586 -24.63 -10.44 38.71
CA SER A 586 -23.82 -10.50 39.94
C SER A 586 -23.78 -9.19 40.72
N GLY A 587 -24.48 -8.14 40.28
CA GLY A 587 -24.62 -6.87 41.01
C GLY A 587 -23.62 -5.77 40.66
N ALA A 588 -22.94 -5.83 39.50
CA ALA A 588 -22.04 -4.76 39.06
C ALA A 588 -22.79 -3.44 38.80
N TYR A 589 -22.18 -2.30 39.17
CA TYR A 589 -22.78 -0.99 38.97
C TYR A 589 -22.73 -0.55 37.50
N VAL A 590 -23.91 -0.40 36.88
CA VAL A 590 -24.06 -0.15 35.44
C VAL A 590 -23.50 1.21 35.00
N ASP A 591 -23.59 2.22 35.86
CA ASP A 591 -23.13 3.59 35.60
C ASP A 591 -21.70 3.86 36.10
N ALA A 592 -20.91 2.80 36.29
CA ALA A 592 -19.52 2.94 36.70
C ALA A 592 -18.74 3.81 35.70
N CYS A 593 -17.89 4.69 36.24
CA CYS A 593 -17.05 5.59 35.45
C CYS A 593 -15.58 5.18 35.57
N ASP A 594 -14.86 5.22 34.46
CA ASP A 594 -13.42 5.00 34.46
C ASP A 594 -12.67 6.24 35.02
N PRO A 595 -11.33 6.19 35.20
CA PRO A 595 -10.56 7.32 35.71
C PRO A 595 -10.60 8.59 34.83
N VAL A 596 -11.04 8.47 33.56
CA VAL A 596 -11.20 9.56 32.61
C VAL A 596 -12.61 10.17 32.70
N GLY A 597 -13.54 9.49 33.39
CA GLY A 597 -14.94 9.87 33.52
C GLY A 597 -15.84 9.29 32.44
N ARG A 598 -15.41 8.25 31.73
CA ARG A 598 -16.21 7.54 30.71
C ARG A 598 -17.11 6.51 31.39
N SER A 599 -18.41 6.61 31.15
CA SER A 599 -19.38 5.60 31.58
C SER A 599 -19.20 4.29 30.79
N VAL A 600 -19.70 3.19 31.34
CA VAL A 600 -19.73 1.89 30.63
C VAL A 600 -20.46 2.02 29.29
N LEU A 601 -21.60 2.72 29.28
CA LEU A 601 -22.40 2.98 28.08
C LEU A 601 -21.63 3.80 27.03
N TYR A 602 -20.80 4.75 27.45
CA TYR A 602 -19.91 5.51 26.56
C TYR A 602 -18.93 4.58 25.85
N VAL A 603 -18.26 3.68 26.58
CA VAL A 603 -17.27 2.76 26.01
C VAL A 603 -17.94 1.77 25.03
N ALA A 604 -19.12 1.25 25.39
CA ALA A 604 -19.91 0.39 24.51
C ALA A 604 -20.24 1.08 23.17
N SER A 605 -20.71 2.33 23.27
CA SER A 605 -21.09 3.17 22.14
C SER A 605 -19.88 3.60 21.30
N GLN A 606 -18.70 3.76 21.90
CA GLN A 606 -17.46 4.07 21.20
C GLN A 606 -16.98 2.92 20.32
N LYS A 607 -17.08 1.68 20.82
CA LYS A 607 -16.63 0.49 20.10
C LYS A 607 -17.68 -0.08 19.14
N GLY A 608 -18.95 0.32 19.29
CA GLY A 608 -20.04 -0.11 18.40
C GLY A 608 -20.70 -1.43 18.80
N HIS A 609 -20.58 -1.83 20.07
CA HIS A 609 -21.10 -3.10 20.56
C HIS A 609 -22.60 -3.00 20.85
N ALA A 610 -23.43 -3.10 19.81
CA ALA A 610 -24.88 -2.89 19.88
C ALA A 610 -25.59 -3.76 20.94
N ARG A 611 -25.19 -5.03 21.10
CA ARG A 611 -25.76 -5.93 22.12
C ARG A 611 -25.40 -5.51 23.54
N CYS A 612 -24.18 -5.04 23.78
CA CYS A 612 -23.81 -4.49 25.08
C CYS A 612 -24.61 -3.20 25.37
N VAL A 613 -24.78 -2.33 24.37
CA VAL A 613 -25.60 -1.12 24.52
C VAL A 613 -27.07 -1.46 24.85
N GLU A 614 -27.66 -2.42 24.15
CA GLU A 614 -29.01 -2.92 24.42
C GLU A 614 -29.17 -3.42 25.87
N LEU A 615 -28.25 -4.27 26.33
CA LEU A 615 -28.29 -4.81 27.70
C LEU A 615 -28.15 -3.71 28.76
N LEU A 616 -27.23 -2.76 28.56
CA LEU A 616 -27.04 -1.65 29.51
C LEU A 616 -28.28 -0.73 29.56
N LEU A 617 -28.90 -0.46 28.41
CA LEU A 617 -30.12 0.35 28.35
C LEU A 617 -31.32 -0.36 29.00
N CYS A 618 -31.45 -1.68 28.82
CA CYS A 618 -32.46 -2.48 29.52
C CYS A 618 -32.33 -2.41 31.05
N GLN A 619 -31.13 -2.17 31.56
CA GLN A 619 -30.82 -1.98 32.98
C GLN A 619 -30.79 -0.52 33.41
N SER A 620 -31.42 0.38 32.63
CA SER A 620 -31.56 1.81 32.92
C SER A 620 -30.25 2.61 33.03
N ALA A 621 -29.21 2.22 32.28
CA ALA A 621 -27.96 2.99 32.19
C ALA A 621 -28.19 4.45 31.78
N SER A 622 -27.49 5.38 32.42
CA SER A 622 -27.63 6.81 32.19
C SER A 622 -26.96 7.26 30.89
N CYS A 623 -27.77 7.82 29.97
CA CYS A 623 -27.30 8.40 28.71
C CYS A 623 -26.71 9.82 28.86
N LEU A 624 -26.81 10.43 30.05
CA LEU A 624 -26.44 11.83 30.32
C LEU A 624 -25.00 11.99 30.82
N LEU A 625 -24.34 10.90 31.19
CA LEU A 625 -22.98 10.93 31.69
C LEU A 625 -22.02 11.27 30.56
N ALA A 626 -21.26 12.35 30.74
CA ALA A 626 -20.32 12.86 29.76
C ALA A 626 -18.88 12.75 30.28
N GLU A 627 -17.95 12.42 29.37
CA GLU A 627 -16.53 12.36 29.68
C GLU A 627 -16.01 13.73 30.17
N HIS A 628 -15.11 13.73 31.16
CA HIS A 628 -14.67 14.97 31.83
C HIS A 628 -13.93 15.95 30.90
N ARG A 629 -13.23 15.47 29.85
CA ARG A 629 -12.37 16.31 29.00
C ARG A 629 -13.13 17.05 27.90
N SER A 630 -13.81 16.30 27.04
CA SER A 630 -14.52 16.83 25.87
C SER A 630 -16.00 17.09 26.15
N LYS A 631 -16.52 16.65 27.30
CA LYS A 631 -17.97 16.56 27.59
C LYS A 631 -18.74 15.74 26.56
N TRP A 632 -18.08 14.74 25.95
CA TRP A 632 -18.74 13.82 25.03
C TRP A 632 -19.59 12.83 25.82
N GLY A 633 -20.87 12.75 25.44
CA GLY A 633 -21.77 11.68 25.87
C GLY A 633 -21.78 10.48 24.92
N PRO A 634 -22.47 9.39 25.28
CA PRO A 634 -22.59 8.18 24.45
C PRO A 634 -23.11 8.47 23.03
N LEU A 635 -24.01 9.45 22.88
CA LEU A 635 -24.57 9.85 21.60
C LEU A 635 -23.53 10.51 20.67
N HIS A 636 -22.64 11.36 21.24
CA HIS A 636 -21.58 12.03 20.47
C HIS A 636 -20.59 11.01 19.90
N VAL A 637 -20.19 10.04 20.73
CA VAL A 637 -19.19 9.04 20.34
C VAL A 637 -19.77 8.01 19.37
N ALA A 638 -21.05 7.62 19.52
CA ALA A 638 -21.74 6.77 18.55
C ALA A 638 -21.85 7.45 17.18
N ALA A 639 -22.24 8.74 17.16
CA ALA A 639 -22.36 9.52 15.94
C ALA A 639 -21.00 9.77 15.25
N ALA A 640 -19.95 10.07 16.02
CA ALA A 640 -18.60 10.31 15.49
C ALA A 640 -17.98 9.06 14.84
N ASN A 641 -18.23 7.88 15.40
CA ASN A 641 -17.68 6.60 14.92
C ASN A 641 -18.60 5.88 13.90
N GLY A 642 -19.82 6.36 13.69
CA GLY A 642 -20.73 5.80 12.67
C GLY A 642 -21.50 4.57 13.10
N HIS A 643 -21.66 4.36 14.41
CA HIS A 643 -22.36 3.19 14.94
C HIS A 643 -23.87 3.42 14.91
N SER A 644 -24.48 3.31 13.72
CA SER A 644 -25.90 3.61 13.45
C SER A 644 -26.86 2.81 14.34
N GLU A 645 -26.55 1.53 14.59
CA GLU A 645 -27.39 0.67 15.43
C GLU A 645 -27.32 1.08 16.92
N CYS A 646 -26.12 1.37 17.45
CA CYS A 646 -25.97 1.92 18.79
C CYS A 646 -26.69 3.27 18.92
N LEU A 647 -26.57 4.13 17.91
CA LEU A 647 -27.22 5.43 17.85
C LEU A 647 -28.75 5.29 17.87
N ARG A 648 -29.30 4.36 17.07
CA ARG A 648 -30.73 4.05 17.03
C ARG A 648 -31.24 3.61 18.40
N MET A 649 -30.52 2.72 19.08
CA MET A 649 -30.89 2.24 20.42
C MET A 649 -30.85 3.36 21.47
N LEU A 650 -29.82 4.20 21.44
CA LEU A 650 -29.73 5.37 22.33
C LEU A 650 -30.88 6.36 22.11
N LEU A 651 -31.23 6.64 20.86
CA LEU A 651 -32.33 7.56 20.50
C LEU A 651 -33.72 6.99 20.81
N CYS A 652 -33.88 5.66 20.83
CA CYS A 652 -35.12 4.99 21.23
C CYS A 652 -35.35 4.96 22.75
N SER A 653 -34.36 5.34 23.56
CA SER A 653 -34.51 5.41 25.03
C SER A 653 -35.50 6.50 25.47
N GLU A 654 -36.08 6.38 26.67
CA GLU A 654 -37.13 7.29 27.20
C GLU A 654 -36.75 8.79 27.21
N ARG A 655 -35.44 9.10 27.19
CA ARG A 655 -34.91 10.48 27.17
C ARG A 655 -34.22 10.85 25.84
N GLY A 656 -34.40 10.05 24.79
CA GLY A 656 -33.74 10.21 23.49
C GLY A 656 -33.99 11.57 22.82
N ALA A 657 -35.16 12.17 23.04
CA ALA A 657 -35.55 13.45 22.42
C ALA A 657 -34.75 14.66 22.95
N ASP A 658 -34.42 14.69 24.24
CA ASP A 658 -33.64 15.79 24.84
C ASP A 658 -32.14 15.69 24.50
N LEU A 659 -31.69 14.51 24.07
CA LEU A 659 -30.28 14.20 23.82
C LEU A 659 -29.80 14.59 22.42
N VAL A 660 -30.71 14.74 21.45
CA VAL A 660 -30.37 14.90 20.02
C VAL A 660 -29.53 16.16 19.74
N ASN A 661 -29.79 17.24 20.49
CA ASN A 661 -29.15 18.54 20.30
C ASN A 661 -28.15 18.89 21.42
N VAL A 662 -27.68 17.89 22.19
CA VAL A 662 -26.63 18.14 23.21
C VAL A 662 -25.37 18.62 22.50
N THR A 663 -24.64 19.53 23.15
CA THR A 663 -23.40 20.09 22.63
C THR A 663 -22.21 19.67 23.49
N ASP A 664 -21.08 19.45 22.83
CA ASP A 664 -19.81 19.21 23.51
C ASP A 664 -19.16 20.52 24.02
N ALA A 665 -17.94 20.42 24.56
CA ALA A 665 -17.19 21.59 25.04
C ALA A 665 -16.88 22.63 23.94
N GLU A 666 -16.86 22.24 22.67
CA GLU A 666 -16.64 23.13 21.53
C GLU A 666 -17.95 23.61 20.88
N GLY A 667 -19.12 23.25 21.44
CA GLY A 667 -20.44 23.58 20.91
C GLY A 667 -20.88 22.68 19.75
N GLN A 668 -20.24 21.53 19.53
CA GLN A 668 -20.57 20.62 18.42
C GLN A 668 -21.73 19.70 18.81
N THR A 669 -22.67 19.50 17.90
CA THR A 669 -23.76 18.52 18.07
C THR A 669 -23.37 17.13 17.54
N PRO A 670 -24.05 16.05 17.97
CA PRO A 670 -23.86 14.73 17.39
C PRO A 670 -24.02 14.71 15.87
N LEU A 671 -24.94 15.50 15.32
CA LEU A 671 -25.12 15.66 13.88
C LEU A 671 -23.87 16.22 13.20
N MET A 672 -23.22 17.23 13.78
CA MET A 672 -21.96 17.77 13.25
C MET A 672 -20.84 16.74 13.24
N LEU A 673 -20.78 15.89 14.27
CA LEU A 673 -19.78 14.82 14.37
C LEU A 673 -20.06 13.69 13.38
N ALA A 674 -21.33 13.32 13.17
CA ALA A 674 -21.72 12.33 12.15
C ALA A 674 -21.35 12.80 10.74
N VAL A 675 -21.60 14.07 10.42
CA VAL A 675 -21.23 14.67 9.12
C VAL A 675 -19.72 14.77 8.96
N LEU A 676 -18.97 15.08 10.04
CA LEU A 676 -17.51 15.08 10.01
C LEU A 676 -16.96 13.69 9.71
N GLY A 677 -17.56 12.65 10.30
CA GLY A 677 -17.21 11.24 10.07
C GLY A 677 -17.66 10.70 8.71
N GLY A 678 -18.64 11.35 8.05
CA GLY A 678 -19.20 10.89 6.78
C GLY A 678 -20.23 9.77 6.92
N HIS A 679 -20.91 9.69 8.07
CA HIS A 679 -21.82 8.59 8.40
C HIS A 679 -23.26 8.95 8.03
N THR A 680 -23.65 8.66 6.78
CA THR A 680 -24.96 8.99 6.19
C THR A 680 -26.14 8.44 6.99
N ASP A 681 -26.07 7.18 7.42
CA ASP A 681 -27.14 6.52 8.16
C ASP A 681 -27.37 7.20 9.51
N CYS A 682 -26.28 7.59 10.19
CA CYS A 682 -26.36 8.36 11.44
C CYS A 682 -26.97 9.74 11.20
N VAL A 683 -26.65 10.40 10.08
CA VAL A 683 -27.22 11.70 9.70
C VAL A 683 -28.73 11.58 9.48
N HIS A 684 -29.19 10.61 8.70
CA HIS A 684 -30.63 10.36 8.50
C HIS A 684 -31.34 10.07 9.81
N LEU A 685 -30.82 9.17 10.64
CA LEU A 685 -31.42 8.82 11.93
C LEU A 685 -31.52 10.03 12.87
N LEU A 686 -30.51 10.91 12.91
CA LEU A 686 -30.55 12.11 13.73
C LEU A 686 -31.57 13.14 13.20
N LEU A 687 -31.63 13.33 11.88
CA LEU A 687 -32.58 14.26 11.25
C LEU A 687 -34.03 13.79 11.40
N GLU A 688 -34.31 12.50 11.21
CA GLU A 688 -35.63 11.89 11.46
C GLU A 688 -36.11 12.07 12.90
N ARG A 689 -35.17 12.11 13.86
CA ARG A 689 -35.43 12.32 15.28
C ARG A 689 -35.41 13.79 15.71
N GLY A 690 -35.34 14.74 14.76
CA GLY A 690 -35.48 16.17 15.03
C GLY A 690 -34.19 16.90 15.40
N ALA A 691 -33.02 16.41 14.96
CA ALA A 691 -31.76 17.15 15.11
C ALA A 691 -31.80 18.48 14.35
N CYS A 692 -31.37 19.57 14.98
CA CYS A 692 -31.34 20.89 14.35
C CYS A 692 -30.04 21.08 13.55
N PRO A 693 -30.09 21.17 12.20
CA PRO A 693 -28.89 21.29 11.36
C PRO A 693 -28.27 22.69 11.38
N ASP A 694 -29.03 23.72 11.74
CA ASP A 694 -28.60 25.12 11.78
C ASP A 694 -27.88 25.53 13.08
N MET A 695 -27.74 24.60 14.03
CA MET A 695 -26.94 24.82 15.23
C MET A 695 -25.49 25.16 14.84
N ARG A 696 -24.83 25.97 15.66
CA ARG A 696 -23.50 26.51 15.37
C ARG A 696 -22.52 26.14 16.47
N ASP A 697 -21.34 25.69 16.06
CA ASP A 697 -20.22 25.45 16.97
C ASP A 697 -19.61 26.77 17.47
N SER A 698 -18.62 26.66 18.35
CA SER A 698 -17.83 27.79 18.88
C SER A 698 -17.14 28.66 17.82
N ARG A 699 -17.03 28.22 16.55
CA ARG A 699 -16.49 28.99 15.42
C ARG A 699 -17.59 29.49 14.47
N GLY A 700 -18.85 29.32 14.83
CA GLY A 700 -20.01 29.69 14.02
C GLY A 700 -20.32 28.71 12.88
N ARG A 701 -19.72 27.51 12.84
CA ARG A 701 -19.89 26.53 11.76
C ARG A 701 -21.08 25.62 12.03
N THR A 702 -21.87 25.39 10.98
CA THR A 702 -22.98 24.43 10.98
C THR A 702 -22.51 23.04 10.50
N ALA A 703 -23.40 22.03 10.57
CA ALA A 703 -23.12 20.71 10.02
C ALA A 703 -22.75 20.77 8.53
N LEU A 704 -23.42 21.64 7.77
CA LEU A 704 -23.17 21.85 6.34
C LEU A 704 -21.74 22.35 6.05
N HIS A 705 -21.21 23.25 6.88
CA HIS A 705 -19.83 23.73 6.73
C HIS A 705 -18.82 22.59 6.89
N ARG A 706 -19.06 21.67 7.83
CA ARG A 706 -18.16 20.52 8.06
C ARG A 706 -18.25 19.51 6.93
N GLY A 707 -19.46 19.23 6.45
CA GLY A 707 -19.67 18.39 5.28
C GLY A 707 -18.94 18.94 4.05
N ALA A 708 -19.04 20.25 3.82
CA ALA A 708 -18.40 20.93 2.71
C ALA A 708 -16.86 20.89 2.78
N VAL A 709 -16.24 20.97 3.96
CA VAL A 709 -14.77 20.84 4.08
C VAL A 709 -14.32 19.38 3.88
N MET A 710 -15.06 18.41 4.43
CA MET A 710 -14.70 16.99 4.37
C MET A 710 -15.06 16.30 3.06
N GLY A 711 -15.83 16.93 2.17
CA GLY A 711 -16.23 16.35 0.89
C GLY A 711 -17.27 15.23 1.03
N ARG A 712 -18.22 15.36 1.96
CA ARG A 712 -19.24 14.31 2.20
C ARG A 712 -20.52 14.61 1.44
N GLU A 713 -20.57 14.23 0.16
CA GLU A 713 -21.69 14.51 -0.74
C GLU A 713 -23.02 13.96 -0.20
N ASP A 714 -23.08 12.67 0.12
CA ASP A 714 -24.31 12.02 0.60
C ASP A 714 -24.84 12.61 1.91
N CYS A 715 -23.95 13.03 2.81
CA CYS A 715 -24.36 13.72 4.04
C CYS A 715 -24.94 15.12 3.73
N ILE A 716 -24.40 15.80 2.72
CA ILE A 716 -24.88 17.13 2.32
C ILE A 716 -26.23 17.01 1.60
N THR A 717 -26.41 16.03 0.72
CA THR A 717 -27.71 15.79 0.06
C THR A 717 -28.78 15.44 1.09
N ALA A 718 -28.46 14.61 2.09
CA ALA A 718 -29.31 14.31 3.23
C ALA A 718 -29.63 15.55 4.09
N LEU A 719 -28.67 16.45 4.29
CA LEU A 719 -28.93 17.71 4.98
C LEU A 719 -29.85 18.62 4.16
N LEU A 720 -29.59 18.77 2.85
CA LEU A 720 -30.37 19.63 1.96
C LEU A 720 -31.83 19.20 1.83
N SER A 721 -32.13 17.90 1.94
CA SER A 721 -33.52 17.41 1.92
C SER A 721 -34.34 17.84 3.15
N HIS A 722 -33.70 18.26 4.25
CA HIS A 722 -34.33 18.65 5.51
C HIS A 722 -34.34 20.18 5.76
N SER A 723 -34.42 21.01 4.70
CA SER A 723 -34.60 22.47 4.76
C SER A 723 -33.53 23.24 5.56
N VAL A 724 -32.26 23.04 5.22
CA VAL A 724 -31.09 23.67 5.87
C VAL A 724 -30.79 25.06 5.34
N SER A 725 -30.34 25.97 6.21
CA SER A 725 -29.86 27.29 5.80
C SER A 725 -28.48 27.22 5.13
N VAL A 726 -28.45 27.16 3.79
CA VAL A 726 -27.22 27.08 2.97
C VAL A 726 -26.33 28.32 3.13
N LEU A 727 -26.94 29.49 3.35
CA LEU A 727 -26.25 30.79 3.43
C LEU A 727 -25.79 31.17 4.85
N SER A 728 -25.80 30.22 5.78
CA SER A 728 -25.23 30.45 7.11
C SER A 728 -23.75 30.79 7.00
N ARG A 729 -23.32 31.84 7.73
CA ARG A 729 -21.93 32.33 7.74
C ARG A 729 -21.19 31.94 9.02
N ASP A 730 -19.94 31.51 8.90
CA ASP A 730 -19.02 31.32 10.01
C ASP A 730 -18.50 32.65 10.59
N PHE A 731 -17.63 32.61 11.61
CA PHE A 731 -17.03 33.83 12.18
C PHE A 731 -16.16 34.64 11.22
N GLN A 732 -15.69 34.06 10.11
CA GLN A 732 -14.97 34.77 9.04
C GLN A 732 -15.91 35.25 7.93
N GLY A 733 -17.22 35.04 8.07
CA GLY A 733 -18.22 35.40 7.08
C GLY A 733 -18.33 34.40 5.92
N ARG A 734 -17.61 33.28 5.97
CA ARG A 734 -17.61 32.27 4.91
C ARG A 734 -18.85 31.39 5.02
N THR A 735 -19.41 31.05 3.88
CA THR A 735 -20.50 30.08 3.75
C THR A 735 -19.95 28.69 3.41
N ALA A 736 -20.79 27.65 3.47
CA ALA A 736 -20.41 26.31 3.03
C ALA A 736 -19.92 26.27 1.57
N VAL A 737 -20.46 27.15 0.70
CA VAL A 737 -20.03 27.31 -0.71
C VAL A 737 -18.57 27.76 -0.80
N HIS A 738 -18.12 28.69 0.06
CA HIS A 738 -16.72 29.13 0.07
C HIS A 738 -15.79 27.98 0.48
N LEU A 739 -16.20 27.17 1.45
CA LEU A 739 -15.41 26.03 1.91
C LEU A 739 -15.36 24.91 0.86
N ALA A 740 -16.48 24.62 0.20
CA ALA A 740 -16.51 23.64 -0.89
C ALA A 740 -15.60 24.07 -2.05
N ALA A 741 -15.67 25.34 -2.46
CA ALA A 741 -14.81 25.91 -3.50
C ALA A 741 -13.32 25.93 -3.09
N SER A 742 -13.02 26.20 -1.82
CA SER A 742 -11.65 26.17 -1.28
C SER A 742 -11.05 24.76 -1.19
N CYS A 743 -11.89 23.73 -1.10
CA CYS A 743 -11.46 22.34 -0.98
C CYS A 743 -11.54 21.56 -2.30
N GLY A 744 -12.13 22.13 -3.35
CA GLY A 744 -12.19 21.52 -4.69
C GLY A 744 -13.35 20.53 -4.90
N HIS A 745 -14.42 20.62 -4.11
CA HIS A 745 -15.55 19.69 -4.22
C HIS A 745 -16.62 20.20 -5.18
N ALA A 746 -16.45 19.95 -6.49
CA ALA A 746 -17.31 20.49 -7.56
C ALA A 746 -18.78 20.01 -7.50
N ASP A 747 -19.02 18.72 -7.21
CA ASP A 747 -20.38 18.16 -7.12
C ASP A 747 -21.14 18.71 -5.90
N ILE A 748 -20.44 18.88 -4.78
CA ILE A 748 -21.00 19.52 -3.59
C ILE A 748 -21.29 20.99 -3.88
N LEU A 749 -20.39 21.66 -4.60
CA LEU A 749 -20.55 23.05 -4.97
C LEU A 749 -21.77 23.26 -5.86
N SER A 750 -21.99 22.42 -6.88
CA SER A 750 -23.16 22.49 -7.75
C SER A 750 -24.46 22.24 -6.98
N ASN A 751 -24.48 21.25 -6.09
CA ASN A 751 -25.62 20.94 -5.21
C ASN A 751 -25.93 22.07 -4.22
N LEU A 752 -24.91 22.72 -3.66
CA LEU A 752 -25.10 23.86 -2.75
C LEU A 752 -25.57 25.11 -3.50
N LEU A 753 -25.07 25.35 -4.71
CA LEU A 753 -25.48 26.49 -5.54
C LEU A 753 -26.92 26.34 -6.04
N SER A 754 -27.32 25.14 -6.50
CA SER A 754 -28.71 24.87 -6.87
C SER A 754 -29.67 25.10 -5.70
N ALA A 755 -29.30 24.63 -4.50
CA ALA A 755 -30.08 24.86 -3.29
C ALA A 755 -30.11 26.35 -2.87
N ALA A 756 -29.02 27.09 -3.06
CA ALA A 756 -28.93 28.51 -2.74
C ALA A 756 -29.83 29.38 -3.64
N ASP A 757 -29.93 29.07 -4.94
CA ASP A 757 -30.73 29.82 -5.90
C ASP A 757 -32.24 29.77 -5.60
N HIS A 758 -32.70 28.70 -4.93
CA HIS A 758 -34.07 28.59 -4.44
C HIS A 758 -34.37 29.48 -3.22
N SER A 759 -33.35 29.91 -2.48
CA SER A 759 -33.52 30.62 -1.20
C SER A 759 -33.56 32.14 -1.34
N HIS A 760 -32.60 32.77 -2.04
CA HIS A 760 -32.62 34.23 -2.32
C HIS A 760 -31.73 34.60 -3.55
N PRO A 761 -32.25 35.34 -4.55
CA PRO A 761 -31.53 35.63 -5.79
C PRO A 761 -30.61 36.88 -5.80
N HIS A 762 -30.42 37.61 -4.69
CA HIS A 762 -29.83 38.97 -4.75
C HIS A 762 -28.74 39.36 -3.73
N ASP A 763 -28.22 38.46 -2.90
CA ASP A 763 -27.10 38.80 -2.01
C ASP A 763 -25.74 38.29 -2.54
N PRO A 764 -24.71 39.16 -2.64
CA PRO A 764 -23.37 38.75 -3.05
C PRO A 764 -22.77 37.81 -2.00
N ILE A 765 -22.42 36.59 -2.43
CA ILE A 765 -21.79 35.55 -1.60
C ILE A 765 -20.33 35.95 -1.39
N THR A 766 -20.08 36.84 -0.43
CA THR A 766 -18.74 37.34 -0.06
C THR A 766 -18.44 37.06 1.41
N ASP A 767 -17.18 36.72 1.70
CA ASP A 767 -16.67 36.64 3.07
C ASP A 767 -16.43 38.03 3.69
N ARG A 768 -15.94 38.10 4.94
CA ARG A 768 -15.65 39.39 5.60
C ARG A 768 -14.56 40.22 4.91
N HIS A 769 -13.73 39.60 4.08
CA HIS A 769 -12.66 40.26 3.32
C HIS A 769 -13.09 40.65 1.90
N GLY A 770 -14.34 40.36 1.52
CA GLY A 770 -14.86 40.63 0.18
C GLY A 770 -14.41 39.62 -0.87
N TYR A 771 -13.91 38.44 -0.46
CA TYR A 771 -13.58 37.37 -1.40
C TYR A 771 -14.80 36.50 -1.67
N THR A 772 -15.03 36.22 -2.95
CA THR A 772 -16.07 35.30 -3.43
C THR A 772 -15.56 33.86 -3.47
N PRO A 773 -16.43 32.84 -3.59
CA PRO A 773 -16.01 31.45 -3.75
C PRO A 773 -15.06 31.22 -4.94
N ALA A 774 -15.21 31.99 -6.02
CA ALA A 774 -14.31 31.94 -7.17
C ALA A 774 -12.87 32.36 -6.82
N HIS A 775 -12.69 33.30 -5.88
CA HIS A 775 -11.35 33.67 -5.39
C HIS A 775 -10.68 32.50 -4.68
N TRP A 776 -11.42 31.74 -3.87
CA TRP A 776 -10.91 30.57 -3.16
C TRP A 776 -10.61 29.41 -4.11
N ALA A 777 -11.48 29.13 -5.09
CA ALA A 777 -11.21 28.14 -6.12
C ALA A 777 -9.98 28.49 -6.96
N ALA A 778 -9.88 29.75 -7.41
CA ALA A 778 -8.74 30.24 -8.19
C ALA A 778 -7.43 30.27 -7.37
N TYR A 779 -7.51 30.56 -6.06
CA TYR A 779 -6.34 30.58 -5.18
C TYR A 779 -5.72 29.19 -5.00
N HIS A 780 -6.54 28.13 -4.99
CA HIS A 780 -6.08 26.74 -4.84
C HIS A 780 -5.96 25.97 -6.17
N GLY A 781 -6.35 26.57 -7.29
CA GLY A 781 -6.25 25.97 -8.62
C GLY A 781 -7.31 24.90 -8.91
N HIS A 782 -8.52 25.04 -8.35
CA HIS A 782 -9.61 24.08 -8.56
C HIS A 782 -10.42 24.42 -9.82
N GLU A 783 -9.99 23.87 -10.95
CA GLU A 783 -10.57 24.11 -12.29
C GLU A 783 -12.04 23.68 -12.37
N ASP A 784 -12.39 22.46 -11.96
CA ASP A 784 -13.76 21.95 -12.01
C ASP A 784 -14.76 22.80 -11.19
N CYS A 785 -14.32 23.28 -10.03
CA CYS A 785 -15.13 24.19 -9.20
C CYS A 785 -15.33 25.55 -9.88
N LEU A 786 -14.32 26.01 -10.61
CA LEU A 786 -14.35 27.27 -11.33
C LEU A 786 -15.29 27.19 -12.52
N ASP A 787 -15.26 26.08 -13.26
CA ASP A 787 -16.18 25.81 -14.36
C ASP A 787 -17.64 25.81 -13.87
N VAL A 788 -17.94 25.09 -12.79
CA VAL A 788 -19.29 25.10 -12.18
C VAL A 788 -19.72 26.51 -11.76
N LEU A 789 -18.82 27.31 -11.19
CA LEU A 789 -19.12 28.69 -10.79
C LEU A 789 -19.35 29.61 -11.99
N LEU A 790 -18.59 29.43 -13.06
CA LEU A 790 -18.69 30.21 -14.30
C LEU A 790 -19.96 29.87 -15.09
N GLU A 791 -20.35 28.59 -15.13
CA GLU A 791 -21.58 28.13 -15.79
C GLU A 791 -22.84 28.64 -15.08
N LEU A 792 -22.89 28.59 -13.75
CA LEU A 792 -24.10 28.88 -12.99
C LEU A 792 -24.29 30.38 -12.69
N LYS A 793 -23.21 31.17 -12.51
CA LYS A 793 -23.29 32.60 -12.19
C LYS A 793 -22.25 33.43 -12.94
N PRO A 794 -22.52 33.84 -14.19
CA PRO A 794 -21.57 34.58 -15.02
C PRO A 794 -21.13 35.97 -14.49
N CYS A 795 -21.74 36.51 -13.42
CA CYS A 795 -21.67 37.94 -13.10
C CYS A 795 -21.22 38.35 -11.69
N SER A 796 -20.61 37.49 -10.85
CA SER A 796 -20.20 37.89 -9.49
C SER A 796 -18.69 38.18 -9.29
N ILE A 797 -17.88 38.12 -10.35
CA ILE A 797 -16.40 38.19 -10.26
C ILE A 797 -15.88 39.59 -9.87
N GLN A 798 -16.68 40.64 -10.08
CA GLN A 798 -16.33 42.03 -9.75
C GLN A 798 -16.93 42.52 -8.42
N GLU A 799 -17.68 41.67 -7.69
CA GLU A 799 -18.31 42.07 -6.44
C GLU A 799 -17.39 41.83 -5.24
N GLY A 800 -17.13 42.89 -4.48
CA GLY A 800 -16.36 42.85 -3.23
C GLY A 800 -14.99 43.53 -3.33
N ASN A 801 -13.97 42.79 -3.75
CA ASN A 801 -12.56 43.22 -3.69
C ASN A 801 -12.01 43.59 -5.09
N PRO A 802 -11.26 44.70 -5.24
CA PRO A 802 -10.53 45.01 -6.48
C PRO A 802 -9.48 43.95 -6.88
N PHE A 803 -9.05 43.07 -5.96
CA PHE A 803 -8.16 41.96 -6.25
C PHE A 803 -8.92 40.75 -6.80
N THR A 804 -9.01 40.65 -8.13
CA THR A 804 -9.86 39.66 -8.83
C THR A 804 -9.35 38.21 -8.71
N PRO A 805 -10.21 37.18 -8.96
CA PRO A 805 -9.79 35.77 -8.98
C PRO A 805 -8.67 35.49 -9.97
N LEU A 806 -8.59 36.23 -11.08
CA LEU A 806 -7.50 36.12 -12.04
C LEU A 806 -6.15 36.51 -11.41
N HIS A 807 -6.12 37.53 -10.54
CA HIS A 807 -4.92 37.85 -9.76
C HIS A 807 -4.55 36.71 -8.80
N CYS A 808 -5.54 36.06 -8.16
CA CYS A 808 -5.31 34.91 -7.28
C CYS A 808 -4.74 33.69 -8.02
N ALA A 809 -5.26 33.36 -9.21
CA ALA A 809 -4.78 32.24 -10.01
C ALA A 809 -3.34 32.47 -10.45
N LEU A 810 -3.05 33.65 -11.02
CA LEU A 810 -1.74 33.96 -11.59
C LEU A 810 -0.64 34.15 -10.53
N ILE A 811 -0.96 34.68 -9.35
CA ILE A 811 0.03 34.84 -8.28
C ILE A 811 0.46 33.50 -7.65
N ASN A 812 -0.39 32.47 -7.74
CA ASN A 812 -0.10 31.12 -7.29
C ASN A 812 0.36 30.18 -8.42
N GLY A 813 0.41 30.68 -9.66
CA GLY A 813 0.88 29.92 -10.83
C GLY A 813 -0.10 28.87 -11.35
N HIS A 814 -1.41 29.09 -11.17
CA HIS A 814 -2.46 28.21 -11.67
C HIS A 814 -2.92 28.64 -13.07
N SER A 815 -2.13 28.29 -14.09
CA SER A 815 -2.36 28.72 -15.47
C SER A 815 -3.67 28.18 -16.08
N GLY A 816 -4.07 26.94 -15.76
CA GLY A 816 -5.32 26.35 -16.27
C GLY A 816 -6.58 27.03 -15.70
N SER A 817 -6.60 27.33 -14.40
CA SER A 817 -7.64 28.17 -13.80
C SER A 817 -7.68 29.58 -14.40
N ALA A 818 -6.51 30.15 -14.75
CA ALA A 818 -6.43 31.44 -15.42
C ALA A 818 -6.94 31.39 -16.88
N GLU A 819 -6.71 30.27 -17.59
CA GLU A 819 -7.23 30.01 -18.92
C GLU A 819 -8.76 29.98 -18.93
N LEU A 820 -9.37 29.17 -18.06
CA LEU A 820 -10.83 29.09 -17.91
C LEU A 820 -11.47 30.45 -17.61
N LEU A 821 -10.85 31.23 -16.72
CA LEU A 821 -11.30 32.59 -16.43
C LEU A 821 -11.23 33.48 -17.66
N LEU A 822 -10.22 33.37 -18.52
CA LEU A 822 -10.02 34.26 -19.67
C LEU A 822 -10.75 33.81 -20.93
N GLU A 823 -11.03 32.53 -21.10
CA GLU A 823 -11.83 31.99 -22.21
C GLU A 823 -13.33 32.25 -22.03
N SER A 824 -13.80 32.41 -20.80
CA SER A 824 -15.18 32.78 -20.53
C SER A 824 -15.52 34.15 -21.16
N SER A 825 -16.55 34.19 -22.00
CA SER A 825 -16.91 35.32 -22.90
C SER A 825 -17.19 36.65 -22.19
N VAL A 826 -17.35 36.62 -20.87
CA VAL A 826 -17.64 37.77 -20.00
C VAL A 826 -16.36 38.42 -19.45
N CYS A 827 -15.23 37.70 -19.45
CA CYS A 827 -14.02 38.04 -18.69
C CYS A 827 -12.89 38.69 -19.49
N ASN A 828 -13.08 38.97 -20.78
CA ASN A 828 -12.10 39.70 -21.60
C ASN A 828 -11.74 41.10 -21.03
N SER A 829 -12.59 41.67 -20.17
CA SER A 829 -12.31 42.94 -19.48
C SER A 829 -11.37 42.81 -18.27
N LEU A 830 -11.12 41.60 -17.74
CA LEU A 830 -10.33 41.39 -16.51
C LEU A 830 -8.82 41.57 -16.71
N VAL A 831 -8.33 41.42 -17.94
CA VAL A 831 -6.90 41.36 -18.28
C VAL A 831 -6.12 42.60 -17.83
N ASN A 832 -6.76 43.78 -17.83
CA ASN A 832 -6.14 45.06 -17.49
C ASN A 832 -6.72 45.72 -16.22
N ILE A 833 -7.47 44.96 -15.41
CA ILE A 833 -7.98 45.47 -14.12
C ILE A 833 -6.81 45.73 -13.17
N ARG A 834 -6.93 46.79 -12.39
CA ARG A 834 -5.94 47.16 -11.39
C ARG A 834 -6.47 46.85 -10.00
N ASP A 835 -5.65 46.17 -9.20
CA ASP A 835 -5.94 45.96 -7.78
C ASP A 835 -5.79 47.28 -6.96
N ALA A 836 -6.00 47.21 -5.64
CA ALA A 836 -5.83 48.36 -4.75
C ALA A 836 -4.40 48.97 -4.77
N LYS A 837 -3.39 48.20 -5.21
CA LYS A 837 -2.00 48.64 -5.37
C LYS A 837 -1.68 49.06 -6.82
N GLY A 838 -2.66 49.09 -7.72
CA GLY A 838 -2.49 49.50 -9.10
C GLY A 838 -1.91 48.40 -9.99
N ARG A 839 -1.73 47.18 -9.46
CA ARG A 839 -1.12 46.04 -10.15
C ARG A 839 -2.15 45.38 -11.05
N THR A 840 -1.72 45.00 -12.24
CA THR A 840 -2.52 44.22 -13.20
C THR A 840 -2.30 42.72 -13.02
N PRO A 841 -3.15 41.85 -13.60
CA PRO A 841 -2.90 40.41 -13.65
C PRO A 841 -1.51 40.04 -14.20
N LEU A 842 -0.99 40.82 -15.15
CA LEU A 842 0.36 40.65 -15.67
C LEU A 842 1.45 40.84 -14.59
N HIS A 843 1.24 41.78 -13.66
CA HIS A 843 2.14 41.95 -12.51
C HIS A 843 2.05 40.76 -11.56
N ALA A 844 0.85 40.18 -11.36
CA ALA A 844 0.68 38.99 -10.52
C ALA A 844 1.40 37.77 -11.13
N ALA A 845 1.24 37.53 -12.43
CA ALA A 845 1.95 36.46 -13.15
C ALA A 845 3.49 36.64 -13.10
N ALA A 846 3.97 37.89 -13.18
CA ALA A 846 5.39 38.21 -13.08
C ALA A 846 6.02 37.88 -11.70
N VAL A 847 5.21 37.76 -10.63
CA VAL A 847 5.70 37.38 -9.29
C VAL A 847 5.99 35.88 -9.18
N ALA A 848 5.19 35.02 -9.83
CA ALA A 848 5.14 33.58 -9.56
C ALA A 848 6.03 32.69 -10.47
N GLU A 849 6.76 33.27 -11.43
CA GLU A 849 7.41 32.55 -12.55
C GLU A 849 6.46 31.74 -13.44
N ASP A 850 5.16 32.07 -13.44
CA ASP A 850 4.20 31.38 -14.31
C ASP A 850 4.34 31.86 -15.77
N VAL A 851 5.29 31.24 -16.46
CA VAL A 851 5.59 31.45 -17.88
C VAL A 851 4.35 31.19 -18.75
N ALA A 852 3.52 30.21 -18.38
CA ALA A 852 2.32 29.84 -19.13
C ALA A 852 1.21 30.88 -18.93
N GLY A 853 0.90 31.24 -17.69
CA GLY A 853 -0.05 32.30 -17.36
C GLY A 853 0.37 33.65 -17.93
N LEU A 854 1.66 33.98 -17.91
CA LEU A 854 2.18 35.21 -18.52
C LEU A 854 1.97 35.22 -20.05
N GLN A 855 2.25 34.12 -20.74
CA GLN A 855 1.98 34.00 -22.18
C GLN A 855 0.49 34.12 -22.50
N LEU A 856 -0.35 33.53 -21.65
CA LEU A 856 -1.79 33.51 -21.81
C LEU A 856 -2.38 34.92 -21.65
N VAL A 857 -2.01 35.64 -20.59
CA VAL A 857 -2.42 37.03 -20.35
C VAL A 857 -1.94 37.97 -21.47
N LEU A 858 -0.73 37.77 -21.99
CA LEU A 858 -0.21 38.52 -23.14
C LEU A 858 -0.98 38.22 -24.44
N ARG A 859 -1.36 36.96 -24.68
CA ARG A 859 -2.16 36.56 -25.85
C ARG A 859 -3.54 37.22 -25.86
N HIS A 860 -4.11 37.48 -24.68
CA HIS A 860 -5.41 38.16 -24.51
C HIS A 860 -5.32 39.70 -24.41
N GLY A 861 -4.16 40.30 -24.73
CA GLY A 861 -4.06 41.76 -24.92
C GLY A 861 -3.77 42.56 -23.65
N ALA A 862 -3.01 42.00 -22.70
CA ALA A 862 -2.52 42.74 -21.54
C ALA A 862 -1.57 43.88 -21.91
N ASP A 863 -1.71 45.02 -21.23
CA ASP A 863 -0.79 46.13 -21.36
C ASP A 863 0.55 45.81 -20.67
N ILE A 864 1.58 45.63 -21.50
CA ILE A 864 2.94 45.22 -21.11
C ILE A 864 3.64 46.30 -20.28
N ASN A 865 3.36 47.57 -20.59
CA ASN A 865 4.04 48.72 -20.00
C ASN A 865 3.18 49.39 -18.90
N ALA A 866 2.08 48.75 -18.49
CA ALA A 866 1.32 49.18 -17.34
C ALA A 866 2.22 49.21 -16.10
N VAL A 867 2.10 50.28 -15.31
CA VAL A 867 2.82 50.45 -14.05
C VAL A 867 1.87 50.46 -12.86
N ASP A 868 2.32 49.89 -11.76
CA ASP A 868 1.64 49.96 -10.46
C ASP A 868 1.76 51.36 -9.81
N HIS A 869 1.16 51.55 -8.62
CA HIS A 869 1.27 52.84 -7.91
C HIS A 869 2.72 53.19 -7.49
N SER A 870 3.64 52.23 -7.51
CA SER A 870 5.07 52.44 -7.25
C SER A 870 5.89 52.64 -8.51
N GLY A 871 5.25 52.82 -9.67
CA GLY A 871 5.91 52.99 -10.96
C GLY A 871 6.57 51.73 -11.50
N ARG A 872 6.32 50.56 -10.89
CA ARG A 872 6.93 49.30 -11.31
C ARG A 872 6.12 48.67 -12.44
N SER A 873 6.81 48.29 -13.52
CA SER A 873 6.23 47.48 -14.58
C SER A 873 6.32 45.98 -14.27
N ALA A 874 5.60 45.15 -15.02
CA ALA A 874 5.69 43.69 -14.87
C ALA A 874 7.13 43.15 -15.04
N LEU A 875 7.92 43.77 -15.94
CA LEU A 875 9.34 43.43 -16.12
C LEU A 875 10.17 43.72 -14.87
N MET A 876 9.92 44.86 -14.21
CA MET A 876 10.59 45.23 -12.98
C MET A 876 10.24 44.29 -11.83
N VAL A 877 8.97 43.89 -11.73
CA VAL A 877 8.50 42.93 -10.73
C VAL A 877 9.13 41.55 -10.94
N ALA A 878 9.22 41.09 -12.19
CA ALA A 878 9.89 39.83 -12.52
C ALA A 878 11.40 39.88 -12.21
N ALA A 879 12.06 41.00 -12.52
CA ALA A 879 13.49 41.21 -12.24
C ALA A 879 13.81 41.27 -10.74
N ASP A 880 12.94 41.91 -9.94
CA ASP A 880 13.05 41.99 -8.47
C ASP A 880 12.84 40.61 -7.82
N ASN A 881 11.87 39.82 -8.29
CA ASN A 881 11.61 38.48 -7.74
C ASN A 881 12.53 37.38 -8.29
N GLY A 882 13.37 37.66 -9.29
CA GLY A 882 14.32 36.69 -9.85
C GLY A 882 13.76 35.73 -10.88
N GLN A 883 12.60 36.06 -11.46
CA GLN A 883 11.87 35.19 -12.38
C GLN A 883 12.44 35.24 -13.80
N SER A 884 13.49 34.46 -14.03
CA SER A 884 14.28 34.48 -15.27
C SER A 884 13.46 34.09 -16.51
N GLY A 885 12.55 33.12 -16.38
CA GLY A 885 11.65 32.73 -17.47
C GLY A 885 10.68 33.85 -17.86
N ALA A 886 10.11 34.54 -16.88
CA ALA A 886 9.21 35.68 -17.11
C ALA A 886 9.95 36.87 -17.74
N VAL A 887 11.16 37.18 -17.26
CA VAL A 887 12.02 38.23 -17.85
C VAL A 887 12.36 37.91 -19.30
N ALA A 888 12.74 36.66 -19.62
CA ALA A 888 13.05 36.26 -20.99
C ALA A 888 11.85 36.43 -21.93
N LEU A 889 10.64 36.06 -21.48
CA LEU A 889 9.42 36.22 -22.27
C LEU A 889 9.05 37.69 -22.52
N LEU A 890 9.07 38.50 -21.46
CA LEU A 890 8.72 39.93 -21.56
C LEU A 890 9.68 40.69 -22.48
N LEU A 891 10.97 40.32 -22.48
CA LEU A 891 11.97 40.93 -23.34
C LEU A 891 11.89 40.42 -24.79
N HIS A 892 11.95 39.10 -25.01
CA HIS A 892 12.09 38.54 -26.35
C HIS A 892 10.78 38.47 -27.14
N ARG A 893 9.65 38.21 -26.48
CA ARG A 893 8.34 38.08 -27.16
C ARG A 893 7.50 39.34 -27.08
N ALA A 894 7.42 39.96 -25.90
CA ALA A 894 6.55 41.12 -25.67
C ALA A 894 7.22 42.48 -25.96
N LYS A 895 8.56 42.53 -26.08
CA LYS A 895 9.33 43.77 -26.28
C LYS A 895 8.99 44.85 -25.23
N ALA A 896 9.01 44.46 -23.96
CA ALA A 896 8.76 45.38 -22.85
C ALA A 896 9.74 46.57 -22.83
N ASP A 897 9.26 47.75 -22.44
CA ASP A 897 10.07 48.97 -22.39
C ASP A 897 11.05 48.94 -21.21
N LEU A 898 12.34 49.02 -21.52
CA LEU A 898 13.45 49.03 -20.57
C LEU A 898 13.73 50.42 -19.98
N SER A 899 13.11 51.47 -20.53
CA SER A 899 13.31 52.86 -20.11
C SER A 899 12.43 53.29 -18.93
N LEU A 900 11.45 52.46 -18.56
CA LEU A 900 10.57 52.72 -17.42
C LEU A 900 11.38 52.80 -16.13
N LEU A 901 10.90 53.64 -15.20
CA LEU A 901 11.53 53.91 -13.91
C LEU A 901 10.53 53.76 -12.77
N ASP A 902 10.94 53.14 -11.67
CA ASP A 902 10.15 53.11 -10.43
C ASP A 902 10.20 54.49 -9.70
N VAL A 903 9.47 54.61 -8.58
CA VAL A 903 9.46 55.82 -7.73
C VAL A 903 10.87 56.26 -7.28
N ASN A 904 11.82 55.32 -7.17
CA ASN A 904 13.21 55.57 -6.79
C ASN A 904 14.15 55.76 -8.01
N LYS A 905 13.60 55.93 -9.22
CA LYS A 905 14.35 56.01 -10.48
C LYS A 905 15.19 54.77 -10.79
N ASN A 906 14.83 53.61 -10.25
CA ASN A 906 15.46 52.33 -10.60
C ASN A 906 14.90 51.83 -11.93
N THR A 907 15.80 51.35 -12.80
CA THR A 907 15.43 50.52 -13.96
C THR A 907 15.28 49.06 -13.54
N ALA A 908 14.72 48.21 -14.40
CA ALA A 908 14.66 46.76 -14.17
C ALA A 908 16.05 46.13 -13.89
N LEU A 909 17.11 46.68 -14.49
CA LEU A 909 18.48 46.24 -14.26
C LEU A 909 18.98 46.57 -12.84
N HIS A 910 18.62 47.74 -12.30
CA HIS A 910 18.95 48.10 -10.91
C HIS A 910 18.31 47.12 -9.92
N LEU A 911 17.04 46.76 -10.15
CA LEU A 911 16.30 45.83 -9.29
C LEU A 911 16.86 44.41 -9.36
N ALA A 912 17.17 43.90 -10.55
CA ALA A 912 17.83 42.60 -10.73
C ALA A 912 19.18 42.55 -9.99
N CYS A 913 19.99 43.61 -10.11
CA CYS A 913 21.27 43.69 -9.41
C CYS A 913 21.07 43.81 -7.89
N SER A 914 20.07 44.56 -7.42
CA SER A 914 19.79 44.80 -5.99
C SER A 914 19.46 43.50 -5.24
N LYS A 915 18.71 42.60 -5.87
CA LYS A 915 18.33 41.30 -5.31
C LYS A 915 19.31 40.16 -5.61
N ALA A 916 20.45 40.48 -6.22
CA ALA A 916 21.49 39.53 -6.62
C ALA A 916 21.02 38.48 -7.66
N ASN A 917 20.06 38.83 -8.52
CA ASN A 917 19.53 37.94 -9.56
C ASN A 917 20.39 37.99 -10.83
N GLU A 918 21.51 37.25 -10.81
CA GLU A 918 22.53 37.24 -11.86
C GLU A 918 21.97 36.94 -13.25
N MET A 919 21.15 35.89 -13.38
CA MET A 919 20.59 35.45 -14.66
C MET A 919 19.63 36.49 -15.26
N CYS A 920 18.75 37.08 -14.45
CA CYS A 920 17.85 38.16 -14.89
C CYS A 920 18.63 39.39 -15.34
N ALA A 921 19.67 39.79 -14.59
CA ALA A 921 20.53 40.91 -14.96
C ALA A 921 21.24 40.66 -16.30
N MET A 922 21.75 39.44 -16.53
CA MET A 922 22.40 39.07 -17.78
C MET A 922 21.44 39.05 -18.99
N LEU A 923 20.21 38.57 -18.80
CA LEU A 923 19.16 38.59 -19.84
C LEU A 923 18.79 40.03 -20.23
N ILE A 924 18.62 40.90 -19.25
CA ILE A 924 18.34 42.33 -19.47
C ILE A 924 19.53 43.00 -20.17
N LEU A 925 20.77 42.75 -19.74
CA LEU A 925 21.99 43.31 -20.35
C LEU A 925 22.24 42.85 -21.78
N LYS A 926 21.72 41.68 -22.17
CA LYS A 926 21.81 41.19 -23.55
C LYS A 926 21.01 42.08 -24.51
N GLU A 927 19.88 42.62 -24.07
CA GLU A 927 18.98 43.45 -24.89
C GLU A 927 19.26 44.96 -24.77
N ILE A 928 19.95 45.42 -23.72
CA ILE A 928 20.36 46.83 -23.60
C ILE A 928 21.54 47.14 -24.52
N HIS A 929 21.30 47.99 -25.52
CA HIS A 929 22.31 48.52 -26.43
C HIS A 929 22.64 50.01 -26.19
N ASN A 930 21.80 50.71 -25.43
CA ASN A 930 21.95 52.15 -25.19
C ASN A 930 22.86 52.44 -23.99
N PRO A 931 23.93 53.24 -24.15
CA PRO A 931 24.87 53.55 -23.07
C PRO A 931 24.25 54.38 -21.93
N ILE A 932 23.14 55.07 -22.21
CA ILE A 932 22.37 55.87 -21.25
C ILE A 932 21.70 54.97 -20.19
N LEU A 933 21.17 53.81 -20.60
CA LEU A 933 20.51 52.87 -19.67
C LEU A 933 21.50 52.09 -18.82
N ILE A 934 22.71 51.85 -19.35
CA ILE A 934 23.81 51.19 -18.63
C ILE A 934 24.35 52.08 -17.51
N ASN A 935 24.42 53.39 -17.77
CA ASN A 935 24.89 54.41 -16.82
C ASN A 935 23.73 55.19 -16.16
N ALA A 936 22.51 54.65 -16.18
CA ALA A 936 21.38 55.28 -15.51
C ALA A 936 21.63 55.31 -14.00
N THR A 937 21.30 56.42 -13.35
CA THR A 937 21.45 56.60 -11.90
C THR A 937 20.09 56.60 -11.22
N ASN A 938 19.95 55.87 -10.12
CA ASN A 938 18.76 55.93 -9.28
C ASN A 938 18.73 57.18 -8.38
N SER A 939 17.74 57.27 -7.47
CA SER A 939 17.58 58.38 -6.53
C SER A 939 18.78 58.59 -5.59
N MET A 940 19.57 57.54 -5.33
CA MET A 940 20.80 57.57 -4.52
C MET A 940 22.06 57.78 -5.37
N LEU A 941 21.90 58.21 -6.63
CA LEU A 941 22.95 58.37 -7.62
C LEU A 941 23.73 57.06 -7.94
N GLN A 942 23.19 55.91 -7.56
CA GLN A 942 23.81 54.62 -7.82
C GLN A 942 23.49 54.15 -9.23
N MET A 943 24.54 53.82 -9.99
CA MET A 943 24.43 53.05 -11.23
C MET A 943 24.27 51.55 -10.96
N PRO A 944 23.78 50.75 -11.93
CA PRO A 944 23.71 49.29 -11.79
C PRO A 944 25.06 48.66 -11.43
N LEU A 945 26.17 49.25 -11.91
CA LEU A 945 27.53 48.82 -11.59
C LEU A 945 27.84 48.94 -10.08
N HIS A 946 27.40 50.00 -9.40
CA HIS A 946 27.60 50.15 -7.95
C HIS A 946 26.87 49.05 -7.19
N ILE A 947 25.62 48.76 -7.57
CA ILE A 947 24.79 47.77 -6.91
C ILE A 947 25.32 46.34 -7.18
N ALA A 948 25.69 46.04 -8.43
CA ALA A 948 26.25 44.75 -8.81
C ALA A 948 27.59 44.47 -8.12
N ALA A 949 28.45 45.49 -8.01
CA ALA A 949 29.73 45.39 -7.29
C ALA A 949 29.52 45.16 -5.79
N ARG A 950 28.61 45.91 -5.16
CA ARG A 950 28.25 45.74 -3.74
C ARG A 950 27.72 44.35 -3.42
N ASN A 951 26.93 43.77 -4.32
CA ASN A 951 26.34 42.44 -4.16
C ASN A 951 27.23 41.29 -4.68
N GLY A 952 28.44 41.58 -5.16
CA GLY A 952 29.41 40.55 -5.59
C GLY A 952 29.10 39.85 -6.92
N LEU A 953 28.31 40.46 -7.81
CA LEU A 953 27.90 39.86 -9.09
C LEU A 953 29.01 39.98 -10.16
N ALA A 954 30.07 39.18 -10.05
CA ALA A 954 31.28 39.32 -10.86
C ALA A 954 31.04 39.25 -12.39
N THR A 955 30.16 38.35 -12.85
CA THR A 955 29.81 38.19 -14.27
C THR A 955 29.05 39.40 -14.82
N VAL A 956 28.10 39.93 -14.04
CA VAL A 956 27.30 41.12 -14.37
C VAL A 956 28.20 42.36 -14.39
N VAL A 957 29.11 42.49 -13.41
CA VAL A 957 30.13 43.55 -13.37
C VAL A 957 31.01 43.50 -14.62
N GLN A 958 31.51 42.31 -14.99
CA GLN A 958 32.30 42.15 -16.21
C GLN A 958 31.50 42.53 -17.47
N ALA A 959 30.23 42.11 -17.55
CA ALA A 959 29.36 42.41 -18.69
C ALA A 959 29.02 43.91 -18.81
N LEU A 960 28.83 44.60 -17.68
CA LEU A 960 28.62 46.04 -17.59
C LEU A 960 29.87 46.82 -18.02
N LEU A 961 31.05 46.44 -17.53
CA LEU A 961 32.33 47.05 -17.92
C LEU A 961 32.61 46.88 -19.42
N ASN A 962 32.38 45.68 -19.96
CA ASN A 962 32.54 45.40 -21.40
C ASN A 962 31.62 46.24 -22.28
N ARG A 963 30.49 46.72 -21.75
CA ARG A 963 29.50 47.55 -22.47
C ARG A 963 29.59 49.05 -22.15
N GLY A 964 30.67 49.50 -21.50
CA GLY A 964 30.95 50.92 -21.29
C GLY A 964 30.32 51.54 -20.04
N ALA A 965 30.11 50.77 -18.98
CA ALA A 965 29.75 51.31 -17.67
C ALA A 965 30.91 52.17 -17.10
N THR A 966 30.58 53.37 -16.61
CA THR A 966 31.58 54.29 -16.05
C THR A 966 32.07 53.83 -14.68
N VAL A 967 33.38 53.91 -14.42
CA VAL A 967 33.99 53.46 -13.14
C VAL A 967 34.24 54.63 -12.19
N LEU A 968 34.03 55.86 -12.66
CA LEU A 968 34.35 57.11 -11.94
C LEU A 968 33.14 57.82 -11.36
N ALA A 969 31.92 57.36 -11.66
CA ALA A 969 30.73 57.93 -11.03
C ALA A 969 30.75 57.61 -9.53
N VAL A 970 30.17 58.50 -8.74
CA VAL A 970 30.06 58.36 -7.29
C VAL A 970 28.59 58.30 -6.91
N ASP A 971 28.26 57.48 -5.92
CA ASP A 971 26.95 57.46 -5.30
C ASP A 971 26.76 58.62 -4.30
N GLU A 972 25.60 58.69 -3.65
CA GLU A 972 25.29 59.71 -2.62
C GLU A 972 26.29 59.71 -1.45
N GLU A 973 26.91 58.56 -1.15
CA GLU A 973 27.92 58.44 -0.09
C GLU A 973 29.34 58.79 -0.57
N GLY A 974 29.51 59.13 -1.86
CA GLY A 974 30.79 59.48 -2.46
C GLY A 974 31.64 58.25 -2.88
N HIS A 975 31.07 57.05 -2.86
CA HIS A 975 31.78 55.83 -3.23
C HIS A 975 31.76 55.60 -4.73
N THR A 976 32.92 55.28 -5.30
CA THR A 976 32.99 54.70 -6.66
C THR A 976 32.51 53.25 -6.64
N PRO A 977 32.17 52.63 -7.79
CA PRO A 977 31.73 51.24 -7.83
C PRO A 977 32.74 50.26 -7.19
N ALA A 978 34.04 50.58 -7.24
CA ALA A 978 35.09 49.78 -6.60
C ALA A 978 35.05 49.88 -5.07
N LEU A 979 34.71 51.06 -4.53
CA LEU A 979 34.57 51.28 -3.08
C LEU A 979 33.23 50.76 -2.55
N ALA A 980 32.21 50.71 -3.40
CA ALA A 980 30.89 50.15 -3.08
C ALA A 980 30.92 48.64 -2.75
N CYS A 981 32.00 47.91 -3.08
CA CYS A 981 32.22 46.52 -2.65
C CYS A 981 32.41 46.36 -1.13
N ALA A 982 32.68 47.45 -0.40
CA ALA A 982 32.91 47.41 1.03
C ALA A 982 31.62 47.09 1.81
N SER A 983 31.73 46.27 2.87
CA SER A 983 30.58 45.87 3.70
C SER A 983 29.98 47.00 4.53
N ASN A 984 30.76 48.06 4.80
CA ASN A 984 30.29 49.29 5.44
C ASN A 984 31.19 50.47 5.05
N LYS A 985 30.73 51.69 5.35
CA LYS A 985 31.44 52.94 5.06
C LYS A 985 32.87 52.98 5.61
N ALA A 986 33.09 52.48 6.82
CA ALA A 986 34.43 52.46 7.43
C ALA A 986 35.42 51.56 6.66
N VAL A 987 34.95 50.42 6.13
CA VAL A 987 35.76 49.55 5.27
C VAL A 987 36.00 50.21 3.91
N ALA A 988 35.02 50.94 3.38
CA ALA A 988 35.15 51.71 2.14
C ALA A 988 36.22 52.80 2.29
N ASP A 989 36.20 53.53 3.40
CA ASP A 989 37.19 54.56 3.72
C ASP A 989 38.60 53.96 3.88
N CYS A 990 38.71 52.80 4.54
CA CYS A 990 39.96 52.04 4.62
C CYS A 990 40.46 51.60 3.24
N LEU A 991 39.58 51.11 2.36
CA LEU A 991 39.94 50.72 1.00
C LEU A 991 40.33 51.93 0.14
N ALA A 992 39.65 53.07 0.29
CA ALA A 992 39.99 54.32 -0.37
C ALA A 992 41.39 54.81 0.05
N LEU A 993 41.70 54.73 1.35
CA LEU A 993 43.04 54.96 1.89
C LEU A 993 44.09 54.05 1.24
N ILE A 994 43.86 52.73 1.22
CA ILE A 994 44.79 51.75 0.64
C ILE A 994 44.99 52.02 -0.86
N LEU A 995 43.91 52.17 -1.62
CA LEU A 995 43.95 52.45 -3.06
C LEU A 995 44.63 53.79 -3.39
N SER A 996 44.47 54.80 -2.53
CA SER A 996 45.16 56.09 -2.68
C SER A 996 46.69 55.97 -2.51
N THR A 997 47.14 55.05 -1.64
CA THR A 997 48.57 54.77 -1.43
C THR A 997 49.19 53.86 -2.48
N MET A 998 48.39 53.03 -3.17
CA MET A 998 48.84 52.14 -4.24
C MET A 998 49.09 52.83 -5.58
N LYS A 999 48.66 54.09 -5.76
CA LYS A 999 49.07 54.88 -6.94
C LYS A 999 50.56 55.25 -6.80
N PRO A 1000 51.46 54.79 -7.68
CA PRO A 1000 52.82 55.29 -7.70
C PRO A 1000 52.81 56.78 -8.07
N SER A 1001 53.26 57.61 -7.15
CA SER A 1001 53.60 59.00 -7.43
C SER A 1001 54.82 59.02 -8.34
N SER A 1002 54.61 59.44 -9.59
CA SER A 1002 55.69 59.87 -10.48
C SER A 1002 56.48 60.99 -9.79
N SER A 1003 57.73 60.71 -9.43
CA SER A 1003 58.71 61.70 -8.99
C SER A 1003 59.41 62.32 -10.22
N THR A 1004 59.09 63.60 -10.48
CA THR A 1004 59.98 64.78 -10.71
C THR A 1004 61.32 64.65 -11.50
N PRO A 1005 61.94 65.77 -11.96
CA PRO A 1005 61.45 66.88 -12.80
C PRO A 1005 62.47 67.30 -13.93
N SER A 1006 62.02 67.88 -15.05
CA SER A 1006 62.78 68.94 -15.77
C SER A 1006 61.92 69.76 -16.75
N SER A 1007 61.80 71.05 -16.43
CA SER A 1007 61.50 72.24 -17.26
C SER A 1007 60.23 72.25 -18.14
N SER A 1008 59.14 72.86 -17.66
CA SER A 1008 58.85 74.31 -17.84
C SER A 1008 57.42 74.70 -17.40
N SER A 1009 57.35 75.69 -16.50
CA SER A 1009 56.24 76.62 -16.21
C SER A 1009 54.97 76.14 -15.46
N PRO A 1010 54.29 77.03 -14.68
CA PRO A 1010 53.64 76.67 -13.41
C PRO A 1010 52.11 76.87 -13.38
N SER A 1011 51.40 76.03 -12.60
CA SER A 1011 50.42 76.43 -11.54
C SER A 1011 49.63 75.20 -11.05
N SER A 1012 49.86 74.81 -9.80
CA SER A 1012 49.12 73.82 -8.99
C SER A 1012 47.84 74.43 -8.37
N PRO A 1013 46.94 73.65 -7.70
CA PRO A 1013 47.18 73.05 -6.37
C PRO A 1013 46.75 71.55 -6.31
N SER A 1014 47.57 70.58 -5.88
CA SER A 1014 48.06 70.19 -4.54
C SER A 1014 47.06 69.50 -3.60
N LEU A 1015 47.38 68.23 -3.29
CA LEU A 1015 47.09 67.39 -2.10
C LEU A 1015 46.35 68.04 -0.90
N ASN A 1016 45.44 67.28 -0.26
CA ASN A 1016 45.43 67.02 1.21
C ASN A 1016 44.06 66.48 1.71
N LEU A 1017 44.15 65.56 2.68
CA LEU A 1017 43.30 65.33 3.88
C LEU A 1017 42.81 63.88 4.05
N LEU A 1018 43.60 63.09 4.77
CA LEU A 1018 43.06 62.09 5.70
C LEU A 1018 43.73 62.32 7.06
N LYS A 1019 42.90 62.76 8.02
CA LYS A 1019 43.21 62.91 9.43
C LYS A 1019 41.95 62.47 10.19
N HIS A 1020 41.98 61.31 10.81
CA HIS A 1020 41.86 61.13 12.26
C HIS A 1020 41.37 59.72 12.65
N CYS A 1021 42.16 59.08 13.53
CA CYS A 1021 41.78 58.14 14.60
C CYS A 1021 41.15 56.79 14.18
N GLY A 1022 41.57 55.62 14.66
CA GLY A 1022 42.27 55.26 15.89
C GLY A 1022 41.38 54.34 16.73
N ILE A 1023 41.95 53.20 17.13
CA ILE A 1023 41.66 52.39 18.34
C ILE A 1023 40.88 51.05 18.18
N THR A 1024 41.56 50.07 18.75
CA THR A 1024 41.42 48.64 19.10
C THR A 1024 40.19 48.13 19.87
N ALA A 1025 40.07 46.78 19.87
CA ALA A 1025 39.56 45.82 20.89
C ALA A 1025 38.33 45.02 20.41
N ALA A 1026 38.40 43.71 20.16
CA ALA A 1026 38.66 42.54 21.01
C ALA A 1026 37.45 42.02 21.82
N CYS A 1027 36.96 40.85 21.37
CA CYS A 1027 36.41 39.70 22.11
C CYS A 1027 34.93 39.62 22.57
N PRO A 1028 34.39 38.37 22.71
CA PRO A 1028 33.02 37.90 22.40
C PRO A 1028 32.22 37.61 23.70
N PRO A 1029 31.04 36.89 23.80
CA PRO A 1029 30.73 35.51 23.33
C PRO A 1029 29.24 35.16 22.99
N LEU A 1030 29.06 33.91 22.53
CA LEU A 1030 27.94 32.93 22.59
C LEU A 1030 26.79 33.17 23.63
N PRO A 1031 25.55 32.62 23.46
CA PRO A 1031 25.32 31.16 23.68
C PRO A 1031 24.15 30.41 22.97
N ASN A 1032 24.43 29.11 22.78
CA ASN A 1032 23.66 27.85 23.01
C ASN A 1032 22.29 27.50 22.40
N GLY A 1033 22.27 26.27 21.84
CA GLY A 1033 21.26 25.21 22.06
C GLY A 1033 20.65 24.63 20.78
N GLY A 1034 20.61 23.32 20.46
CA GLY A 1034 21.09 22.08 21.10
C GLY A 1034 20.69 20.85 20.26
N LEU A 1035 21.45 19.74 20.38
CA LEU A 1035 21.11 18.29 20.28
C LEU A 1035 20.27 17.80 19.05
N ARG A 1036 20.61 16.76 18.28
CA ARG A 1036 20.95 15.36 18.65
C ARG A 1036 21.39 14.53 17.42
N HIS A 1037 22.15 13.46 17.68
CA HIS A 1037 22.64 12.40 16.76
C HIS A 1037 21.57 11.43 16.22
N GLY A 1038 21.86 10.77 15.09
CA GLY A 1038 21.25 9.50 14.68
C GLY A 1038 22.00 8.79 13.55
N TYR A 1039 22.73 7.71 13.88
CA TYR A 1039 23.28 6.71 12.94
C TYR A 1039 22.20 5.71 12.50
N GLY A 1040 22.39 5.08 11.35
CA GLY A 1040 21.48 4.08 10.76
C GLY A 1040 21.47 2.70 11.43
N LYS A 1041 20.56 1.84 10.96
CA LYS A 1041 20.68 0.38 10.96
C LYS A 1041 19.56 -0.31 10.18
N ASP A 1042 19.96 -1.39 9.53
CA ASP A 1042 19.18 -2.48 8.97
C ASP A 1042 18.18 -3.11 9.95
N ARG A 1043 17.16 -3.80 9.41
CA ARG A 1043 16.84 -5.19 9.81
C ARG A 1043 15.89 -5.91 8.84
N HIS A 1044 16.29 -7.14 8.53
CA HIS A 1044 15.54 -8.24 7.92
C HIS A 1044 14.69 -9.03 8.92
N GLY A 1045 13.76 -9.83 8.36
CA GLY A 1045 13.28 -11.12 8.88
C GLY A 1045 11.77 -11.12 9.23
N ALA A 1046 10.80 -11.54 8.40
CA ALA A 1046 10.59 -12.70 7.52
C ALA A 1046 10.06 -13.96 8.24
N THR A 1047 8.89 -14.48 7.79
CA THR A 1047 8.59 -15.91 7.49
C THR A 1047 7.30 -16.01 6.65
N ILE A 1048 7.39 -16.48 5.39
CA ILE A 1048 6.95 -17.79 4.83
C ILE A 1048 5.46 -17.87 4.46
N GLY A 1049 5.21 -18.02 3.15
CA GLY A 1049 4.11 -18.78 2.57
C GLY A 1049 4.66 -19.46 1.31
N LEU A 1050 4.94 -20.77 1.40
CA LEU A 1050 5.52 -21.62 0.35
C LEU A 1050 4.52 -22.70 -0.08
N ASP A 1051 3.23 -22.37 -0.09
CA ASP A 1051 2.19 -23.21 -0.70
C ASP A 1051 1.48 -22.44 -1.80
N GLY A 1052 1.46 -23.07 -2.96
CA GLY A 1052 0.73 -22.58 -4.13
C GLY A 1052 1.60 -22.68 -5.36
N TYR A 1053 1.78 -23.90 -5.87
CA TYR A 1053 1.85 -24.20 -7.30
C TYR A 1053 1.85 -25.73 -7.46
N LEU A 1054 0.66 -26.30 -7.68
CA LEU A 1054 0.36 -27.45 -8.57
C LEU A 1054 -1.10 -27.91 -8.39
N THR A 1055 -2.05 -27.02 -8.69
CA THR A 1055 -3.43 -27.37 -9.09
C THR A 1055 -3.96 -26.27 -10.01
N GLU A 1056 -3.99 -26.54 -11.32
CA GLU A 1056 -5.02 -26.07 -12.26
C GLU A 1056 -5.48 -27.28 -13.06
#